data_AF-A0A1L9WJG0-F1
#
_entry.id   AF-A0A1L9WJG0-F1
#
_cell.length_a   1.000
_cell.length_b   1.000
_cell.length_c   1.000
_cell.angle_alpha   90.00
_cell.angle_beta   90.00
_cell.angle_gamma   90.00
#
_symmetry.space_group_name_H-M   'P 1'
#
loop_
_entity.id
_entity.type
_entity.pdbx_description
1 polymer ?
#
loop_
_entity_poly.entity_id
_entity_poly.type
_entity_poly.pdbx_seq_one_letter_code
_entity_poly.pdbx_strand_id
1 'polypeptide(L)'
;MLEHRPTAIAFAMIPGDPYARLWKDDSELVTLHVQAREAGRAICVAECTTVVERLEQAVILDVWSFLDTLHFSYLEHRDFTPHVTAESLPQGQERNLSFLNFPVPYLSGTLASDMSHAGNSTFQNLLQRMSNDIEWAKGASSGQQAFSHLQAEYENALDYAGLGLCKINEGDRILSPSYTSPVAFNLMCELRDNGWENMAWDSLEPTFLLEDNEQAHRRYDEALFYMEAACAPRGQAAVYLRRGCVNHAAGIRSKAGPDSAQFKQAEENFTRALSLFANDTFNQQLVTCHLALLNCSRGQTKSAVEIARRLGTELREAQSSKLSHFLGTLILRFAHFQLVQHKNTRVATACCECAAVYHEALESPLGSLFTAEAFITLFRQTHNWTLAQAKVTESIKPSGVIHRAFAYIDDSVSHKVDLHNLRNSRNSLLLEFDRLVQSVCSMTGDENLRSQWEEVRRGLQPNEPQGSSDFIDLAPLSDEAKQHLNDPELGSMETEMMYFCQTFEARKRFNAGYARAIGGSFKAIGLGDMDAADAQLEAFVSTCDSESTLKIREVLDYMIPTLAQLDRVDEMRQALPHYLSDWFVRGGVEDIRLVCDRKGVTSDVREHAIKVRRDTAEQDISICFMAQAWDKGPRILRNIATVLPDFFYKARTQPKPDTWQLLTFIGALYERASKLDKAIENYLDGLYQVENLRSMISNPDDRRKAYSTQHTAELFCGLARTSVALSRRTDAKRPDEYRLPTSSWLDQALIFLERGRARTLLDILQAHDFAGVESLQASMEELYRTRLLSTLIHSHCRPGGEQNLLQRARNVAEKLGISADTFDPVGEALKGRDETIAQIFKNTMFVPDVDGLLRSIPANAIVIEVGICMSGTIALCISSSGIQSVHQSDLGTFALRRLVVGYLGKILAFQKDPTPPEAANLKEGLDDIAARISTQLIEPFAEHIRGSNTVIFVPTSYLNVFPLGALMLDGEPLILTKPSYQVPSLAVLQRISEKAAKSQPGTTICAVADCDKANPIVYVGPEVVSVCSAFGVEPVTSDQFPQAMKAAELIHIAAHGTENYSSPWESTILGDTFRVLDMATKDCGASLVVFSCCLSGKGEINAGDDLVGFAHAVLQSGARAFLGGLWRVCDELAMLLMHLFYKILSRHRNAPPGAEICVANAWHQAVRAFYRLDERNALALVDELENLWRATKDTSARPDGDYGKLKFHLNQLRAMITQGKVDFTSPRNWAPFALVGCGSVKIVGSAPDAENNGLINGPGEVS
;
A
#
# COMPACT_ATOMS: atom_id res chain seq x y z
N MET A 1 35.69 -35.17 31.07
CA MET A 1 35.67 -35.91 29.78
C MET A 1 35.69 -35.00 28.54
N LEU A 2 35.32 -33.72 28.64
CA LEU A 2 35.41 -32.73 27.54
C LEU A 2 36.76 -31.97 27.46
N GLU A 3 37.61 -32.05 28.49
CA GLU A 3 38.91 -31.33 28.54
C GLU A 3 40.09 -32.05 27.86
N HIS A 4 39.87 -33.26 27.32
CA HIS A 4 40.90 -34.03 26.62
C HIS A 4 40.39 -34.50 25.26
N ARG A 5 40.32 -33.58 24.29
CA ARG A 5 40.50 -33.94 22.89
C ARG A 5 41.92 -34.50 22.73
N PRO A 6 42.15 -35.69 22.14
CA PRO A 6 43.48 -36.04 21.66
C PRO A 6 43.89 -34.99 20.63
N THR A 7 45.04 -34.36 20.83
CA THR A 7 45.65 -33.36 19.94
C THR A 7 45.86 -33.89 18.50
N ALA A 8 45.72 -35.21 18.29
CA ALA A 8 45.90 -35.89 17.01
C ALA A 8 44.67 -35.88 16.09
N ILE A 9 43.47 -35.52 16.57
CA ILE A 9 42.29 -35.27 15.71
C ILE A 9 41.82 -33.84 15.96
N ALA A 10 42.78 -32.93 15.87
CA ALA A 10 42.46 -31.63 15.31
C ALA A 10 42.26 -31.84 13.81
N PHE A 11 41.03 -32.19 13.39
CA PHE A 11 40.47 -31.38 12.31
C PHE A 11 40.52 -29.97 12.89
N ALA A 12 41.65 -29.28 12.67
CA ALA A 12 41.76 -27.89 13.00
C ALA A 12 40.47 -27.28 12.47
N MET A 13 39.74 -26.57 13.31
CA MET A 13 38.75 -25.62 12.81
C MET A 13 39.50 -24.83 11.75
N ILE A 14 39.24 -25.17 10.49
CA ILE A 14 39.89 -24.54 9.36
C ILE A 14 39.42 -23.09 9.48
N PRO A 15 40.33 -22.11 9.65
CA PRO A 15 39.90 -20.72 9.62
C PRO A 15 39.36 -20.45 8.22
N GLY A 16 38.06 -20.12 8.13
CA GLY A 16 37.31 -19.99 6.89
C GLY A 16 36.48 -21.22 6.52
N ASP A 17 35.51 -21.03 5.62
CA ASP A 17 34.58 -22.06 5.13
C ASP A 17 35.33 -23.35 4.67
N PRO A 18 35.21 -24.48 5.39
CA PRO A 18 35.84 -25.75 5.04
C PRO A 18 35.48 -26.19 3.61
N TYR A 19 34.28 -25.88 3.16
CA TYR A 19 33.80 -26.26 1.85
C TYR A 19 34.46 -25.43 0.74
N ALA A 20 34.70 -24.13 0.94
CA ALA A 20 35.33 -23.28 -0.06
C ALA A 20 36.79 -23.66 -0.38
N ARG A 21 37.49 -24.31 0.57
CA ARG A 21 38.84 -24.86 0.35
C ARG A 21 38.82 -26.24 -0.31
N LEU A 22 37.89 -27.10 0.09
CA LEU A 22 37.75 -28.47 -0.42
C LEU A 22 37.44 -28.52 -1.93
N TRP A 23 36.73 -27.55 -2.49
CA TRP A 23 36.36 -27.53 -3.92
C TRP A 23 37.34 -26.81 -4.85
N LYS A 24 38.41 -26.18 -4.33
CA LYS A 24 39.32 -25.33 -5.13
C LYS A 24 40.59 -26.02 -5.61
N ASP A 25 41.02 -27.10 -4.95
CA ASP A 25 42.23 -27.85 -5.31
C ASP A 25 42.10 -29.31 -4.85
N ASP A 26 42.05 -30.26 -5.80
CA ASP A 26 41.97 -31.71 -5.52
C ASP A 26 43.13 -32.17 -4.61
N SER A 27 44.27 -31.46 -4.61
CA SER A 27 45.44 -31.83 -3.80
C SER A 27 45.22 -31.68 -2.29
N GLU A 28 44.44 -30.70 -1.83
CA GLU A 28 44.11 -30.54 -0.40
C GLU A 28 43.09 -31.58 0.07
N LEU A 29 42.11 -31.91 -0.78
CA LEU A 29 41.11 -32.94 -0.49
C LEU A 29 41.75 -34.33 -0.43
N VAL A 30 42.73 -34.60 -1.32
CA VAL A 30 43.58 -35.79 -1.24
C VAL A 30 44.43 -35.80 0.04
N THR A 31 44.95 -34.65 0.48
CA THR A 31 45.74 -34.54 1.72
C THR A 31 44.89 -34.81 2.96
N LEU A 32 43.69 -34.22 3.03
CA LEU A 32 42.71 -34.46 4.10
C LEU A 32 42.18 -35.89 4.08
N HIS A 33 41.99 -36.47 2.89
CA HIS A 33 41.63 -37.88 2.73
C HIS A 33 42.72 -38.81 3.29
N VAL A 34 43.99 -38.52 2.99
CA VAL A 34 45.13 -39.26 3.56
C VAL A 34 45.17 -39.10 5.08
N GLN A 35 44.96 -37.89 5.61
CA GLN A 35 44.93 -37.65 7.06
C GLN A 35 43.76 -38.35 7.76
N ALA A 36 42.55 -38.31 7.19
CA ALA A 36 41.37 -39.00 7.73
C ALA A 36 41.58 -40.52 7.75
N ARG A 37 42.18 -41.06 6.68
CA ARG A 37 42.54 -42.48 6.55
C ARG A 37 43.65 -42.90 7.51
N GLU A 38 44.68 -42.07 7.68
CA GLU A 38 45.75 -42.30 8.64
C GLU A 38 45.25 -42.23 10.08
N ALA A 39 44.36 -41.27 10.39
CA ALA A 39 43.69 -41.18 11.68
C ALA A 39 42.83 -42.44 11.95
N GLY A 40 41.97 -42.84 11.00
CA GLY A 40 41.15 -44.04 11.12
C GLY A 40 41.99 -45.29 11.39
N ARG A 41 43.09 -45.47 10.64
CA ARG A 41 44.04 -46.57 10.86
C ARG A 41 44.73 -46.50 12.22
N ALA A 42 45.23 -45.32 12.62
CA ALA A 42 45.91 -45.14 13.91
C ALA A 42 44.98 -45.44 15.10
N ILE A 43 43.70 -45.09 14.97
CA ILE A 43 42.65 -45.39 15.95
C ILE A 43 42.37 -46.89 16.02
N CYS A 44 42.21 -47.56 14.87
CA CYS A 44 42.00 -49.01 14.81
C CYS A 44 43.16 -49.81 15.45
N VAL A 45 44.38 -49.27 15.41
CA VAL A 45 45.58 -49.88 15.99
C VAL A 45 45.68 -49.63 17.51
N ALA A 46 44.98 -48.63 18.07
CA ALA A 46 45.14 -48.22 19.46
C ALA A 46 44.47 -49.15 20.50
N GLU A 47 43.67 -50.14 20.10
CA GLU A 47 42.92 -51.13 20.93
C GLU A 47 42.14 -50.57 22.15
N CYS A 48 41.98 -49.24 22.23
CA CYS A 48 41.39 -48.58 23.39
C CYS A 48 39.89 -48.38 23.16
N THR A 49 39.06 -49.20 23.81
CA THR A 49 37.59 -49.16 23.74
C THR A 49 37.02 -47.75 24.00
N THR A 50 37.60 -47.00 24.94
CA THR A 50 37.16 -45.63 25.26
C THR A 50 37.46 -44.59 24.18
N VAL A 51 38.42 -44.82 23.28
CA VAL A 51 38.71 -43.92 22.15
C VAL A 51 37.73 -44.19 21.01
N VAL A 52 37.42 -45.46 20.76
CA VAL A 52 36.42 -45.90 19.76
C VAL A 52 35.03 -45.41 20.14
N GLU A 53 34.59 -45.57 21.40
CA GLU A 53 33.29 -45.06 21.89
C GLU A 53 33.19 -43.52 21.79
N ARG A 54 34.29 -42.79 22.04
CA ARG A 54 34.33 -41.33 21.91
C ARG A 54 34.30 -40.86 20.45
N LEU A 55 34.86 -41.64 19.53
CA LEU A 55 34.81 -41.39 18.10
C LEU A 55 33.50 -41.79 17.47
N GLU A 56 32.88 -42.87 17.94
CA GLU A 56 31.51 -43.26 17.60
C GLU A 56 30.55 -42.13 17.98
N GLN A 57 30.70 -41.55 19.17
CA GLN A 57 29.99 -40.33 19.54
C GLN A 57 30.36 -39.16 18.62
N ALA A 58 31.64 -38.85 18.36
CA ALA A 58 32.04 -37.74 17.48
C ALA A 58 31.53 -37.88 16.04
N VAL A 59 31.51 -39.09 15.49
CA VAL A 59 31.05 -39.38 14.13
C VAL A 59 29.52 -39.37 14.07
N ILE A 60 28.80 -39.88 15.08
CA ILE A 60 27.35 -39.69 15.21
C ILE A 60 26.99 -38.20 15.21
N LEU A 61 27.83 -37.36 15.83
CA LEU A 61 27.70 -35.90 15.82
C LEU A 61 27.97 -35.28 14.45
N ASP A 62 28.94 -35.81 13.70
CA ASP A 62 29.12 -35.47 12.30
C ASP A 62 27.98 -36.00 11.41
N VAL A 63 27.24 -37.05 11.81
CA VAL A 63 26.08 -37.51 11.02
C VAL A 63 24.82 -36.69 11.28
N TRP A 64 24.73 -36.11 12.46
CA TRP A 64 23.73 -35.10 12.77
C TRP A 64 23.98 -33.84 11.97
N SER A 65 25.25 -33.40 11.97
CA SER A 65 25.72 -32.41 11.03
C SER A 65 25.49 -32.87 9.58
N PHE A 66 25.66 -34.14 9.23
CA PHE A 66 25.45 -34.71 7.88
C PHE A 66 24.00 -34.60 7.41
N LEU A 67 22.97 -34.85 8.22
CA LEU A 67 21.59 -34.74 7.74
C LEU A 67 21.24 -33.28 7.43
N ASP A 68 21.68 -32.37 8.28
CA ASP A 68 21.51 -30.93 8.06
C ASP A 68 22.41 -30.44 6.91
N THR A 69 23.68 -30.89 6.86
CA THR A 69 24.72 -30.59 5.86
C THR A 69 24.47 -31.20 4.48
N LEU A 70 23.92 -32.40 4.40
CA LEU A 70 23.55 -33.08 3.15
C LEU A 70 22.41 -32.29 2.51
N HIS A 71 21.43 -31.87 3.32
CA HIS A 71 20.39 -30.93 2.92
C HIS A 71 21.00 -29.62 2.39
N PHE A 72 21.94 -29.03 3.14
CA PHE A 72 22.66 -27.81 2.72
C PHE A 72 23.49 -28.02 1.45
N SER A 73 24.11 -29.19 1.28
CA SER A 73 24.99 -29.49 0.14
C SER A 73 24.21 -29.85 -1.13
N TYR A 74 23.01 -30.43 -1.01
CA TYR A 74 22.09 -30.60 -2.14
C TYR A 74 21.67 -29.26 -2.73
N LEU A 75 21.32 -28.30 -1.86
CA LEU A 75 20.99 -26.93 -2.24
C LEU A 75 22.17 -26.13 -2.86
N GLU A 76 23.39 -26.65 -2.73
CA GLU A 76 24.64 -26.03 -3.22
C GLU A 76 25.21 -26.64 -4.51
N HIS A 77 24.77 -27.84 -4.91
CA HIS A 77 25.41 -28.59 -5.99
C HIS A 77 25.22 -27.91 -7.36
N ARG A 78 26.30 -27.78 -8.14
CA ARG A 78 26.34 -26.98 -9.38
C ARG A 78 25.32 -27.44 -10.44
N ASP A 79 25.16 -28.76 -10.55
CA ASP A 79 24.23 -29.44 -11.47
C ASP A 79 22.87 -29.78 -10.84
N PHE A 80 22.68 -29.49 -9.55
CA PHE A 80 21.37 -29.65 -8.92
C PHE A 80 20.54 -28.43 -9.26
N THR A 81 19.67 -28.59 -10.26
CA THR A 81 18.64 -27.62 -10.61
C THR A 81 17.32 -28.16 -10.07
N PRO A 82 16.70 -27.55 -9.05
CA PRO A 82 15.50 -28.09 -8.43
C PRO A 82 14.24 -27.80 -9.27
N HIS A 83 14.26 -28.07 -10.58
CA HIS A 83 13.09 -27.89 -11.46
C HIS A 83 12.11 -29.07 -11.43
N VAL A 84 11.95 -29.73 -10.27
CA VAL A 84 11.35 -31.05 -10.26
C VAL A 84 10.27 -31.15 -9.20
N THR A 85 9.01 -31.02 -9.63
CA THR A 85 7.89 -31.63 -8.93
C THR A 85 8.18 -33.12 -8.75
N ALA A 86 7.77 -33.73 -7.64
CA ALA A 86 8.09 -35.12 -7.28
C ALA A 86 7.72 -36.20 -8.33
N GLU A 87 7.01 -35.85 -9.41
CA GLU A 87 6.65 -36.73 -10.52
C GLU A 87 7.56 -36.61 -11.77
N SER A 88 8.49 -35.64 -11.84
CA SER A 88 9.29 -35.35 -13.04
C SER A 88 10.79 -35.63 -12.93
N LEU A 89 11.29 -36.30 -11.88
CA LEU A 89 12.63 -36.88 -11.91
C LEU A 89 12.61 -38.03 -12.94
N PRO A 90 13.32 -37.93 -14.09
CA PRO A 90 13.50 -39.10 -14.93
C PRO A 90 14.34 -40.07 -14.10
N GLN A 91 13.76 -41.22 -13.73
CA GLN A 91 14.51 -42.32 -13.13
C GLN A 91 15.78 -42.55 -13.97
N GLY A 92 16.94 -42.18 -13.45
CA GLY A 92 18.23 -42.36 -14.13
C GLY A 92 19.11 -41.12 -14.36
N GLN A 93 18.66 -39.89 -14.12
CA GLN A 93 19.58 -38.72 -14.11
C GLN A 93 20.29 -38.49 -12.76
N GLU A 94 19.89 -39.19 -11.70
CA GLU A 94 20.51 -39.18 -10.37
C GLU A 94 21.92 -39.84 -10.32
N ARG A 95 22.41 -40.39 -11.44
CA ARG A 95 23.66 -41.18 -11.49
C ARG A 95 24.91 -40.42 -11.04
N ASN A 96 24.86 -39.08 -11.04
CA ASN A 96 25.95 -38.23 -10.58
C ASN A 96 25.81 -37.76 -9.12
N LEU A 97 24.84 -38.24 -8.35
CA LEU A 97 24.71 -37.94 -6.91
C LEU A 97 25.15 -39.16 -6.10
N SER A 98 26.43 -39.16 -5.73
CA SER A 98 27.06 -40.20 -4.92
C SER A 98 27.67 -39.61 -3.66
N PHE A 99 27.88 -40.47 -2.65
CA PHE A 99 28.58 -40.13 -1.42
C PHE A 99 29.95 -39.45 -1.65
N LEU A 100 30.61 -39.77 -2.77
CA LEU A 100 31.91 -39.22 -3.16
C LEU A 100 31.86 -37.74 -3.54
N ASN A 101 30.68 -37.20 -3.82
CA ASN A 101 30.49 -35.85 -4.34
C ASN A 101 30.23 -34.82 -3.23
N PHE A 102 30.29 -35.23 -1.95
CA PHE A 102 30.07 -34.36 -0.81
C PHE A 102 31.30 -34.41 0.13
N PRO A 103 32.15 -33.36 0.20
CA PRO A 103 33.48 -33.44 0.82
C PRO A 103 33.49 -33.81 2.31
N VAL A 104 32.62 -33.24 3.15
CA VAL A 104 32.56 -33.52 4.59
C VAL A 104 31.98 -34.92 4.86
N PRO A 105 30.84 -35.30 4.27
CA PRO A 105 30.38 -36.67 4.31
C PRO A 105 31.42 -37.67 3.80
N TYR A 106 32.06 -37.37 2.67
CA TYR A 106 33.09 -38.20 2.08
C TYR A 106 34.27 -38.43 3.04
N LEU A 107 34.72 -37.41 3.76
CA LEU A 107 35.79 -37.54 4.76
C LEU A 107 35.34 -38.32 6.01
N SER A 108 34.17 -38.01 6.58
CA SER A 108 33.62 -38.74 7.74
C SER A 108 33.27 -40.19 7.38
N GLY A 109 32.82 -40.45 6.16
CA GLY A 109 32.57 -41.79 5.65
C GLY A 109 33.81 -42.52 5.19
N THR A 110 34.87 -41.82 4.77
CA THR A 110 36.19 -42.44 4.58
C THR A 110 36.70 -42.97 5.91
N LEU A 111 36.62 -42.13 6.97
CA LEU A 111 36.96 -42.53 8.33
C LEU A 111 36.10 -43.72 8.81
N ALA A 112 34.78 -43.62 8.65
CA ALA A 112 33.85 -44.71 8.99
C ALA A 112 34.09 -45.97 8.15
N SER A 113 34.50 -45.85 6.88
CA SER A 113 34.79 -46.96 5.98
C SER A 113 36.07 -47.70 6.40
N ASP A 114 37.16 -46.96 6.68
CA ASP A 114 38.40 -47.55 7.19
C ASP A 114 38.18 -48.22 8.56
N MET A 115 37.35 -47.64 9.44
CA MET A 115 36.99 -48.24 10.74
C MET A 115 36.02 -49.43 10.60
N SER A 116 35.12 -49.40 9.61
CA SER A 116 34.24 -50.50 9.23
C SER A 116 35.05 -51.71 8.74
N HIS A 117 36.13 -51.49 7.98
CA HIS A 117 37.02 -52.56 7.50
C HIS A 117 37.75 -53.28 8.64
N ALA A 118 37.82 -52.69 9.84
CA ALA A 118 38.30 -53.34 11.05
C ALA A 118 37.24 -54.25 11.74
N GLY A 119 36.07 -54.44 11.11
CA GLY A 119 35.02 -55.35 11.59
C GLY A 119 34.05 -54.74 12.60
N ASN A 120 34.02 -53.40 12.74
CA ASN A 120 33.11 -52.72 13.65
C ASN A 120 31.75 -52.48 12.97
N SER A 121 30.70 -53.14 13.46
CA SER A 121 29.34 -53.10 12.94
C SER A 121 28.69 -51.72 13.06
N THR A 122 29.02 -50.90 14.06
CA THR A 122 28.40 -49.57 14.22
C THR A 122 28.74 -48.65 13.04
N PHE A 123 30.00 -48.66 12.59
CA PHE A 123 30.42 -47.82 11.46
C PHE A 123 29.90 -48.33 10.11
N GLN A 124 29.70 -49.65 9.96
CA GLN A 124 28.99 -50.22 8.81
C GLN A 124 27.54 -49.73 8.76
N ASN A 125 26.83 -49.83 9.89
CA ASN A 125 25.46 -49.38 10.02
C ASN A 125 25.34 -47.87 9.75
N LEU A 126 26.33 -47.09 10.19
CA LEU A 126 26.40 -45.65 9.94
C LEU A 126 26.46 -45.31 8.45
N LEU A 127 27.35 -45.96 7.71
CA LEU A 127 27.49 -45.76 6.25
C LEU A 127 26.25 -46.21 5.51
N GLN A 128 25.67 -47.35 5.93
CA GLN A 128 24.41 -47.85 5.38
C GLN A 128 23.27 -46.87 5.62
N ARG A 129 23.22 -46.23 6.80
CA ARG A 129 22.26 -45.17 7.12
C ARG A 129 22.41 -43.97 6.20
N MET A 130 23.62 -43.43 6.07
CA MET A 130 23.88 -42.29 5.18
C MET A 130 23.47 -42.59 3.73
N SER A 131 23.73 -43.82 3.27
CA SER A 131 23.28 -44.28 1.96
C SER A 131 21.76 -44.34 1.87
N ASN A 132 21.08 -44.86 2.89
CA ASN A 132 19.61 -44.92 2.93
C ASN A 132 18.99 -43.50 2.94
N ASP A 133 19.58 -42.56 3.68
CA ASP A 133 19.11 -41.17 3.73
C ASP A 133 19.25 -40.47 2.36
N ILE A 134 20.31 -40.76 1.61
CA ILE A 134 20.48 -40.29 0.22
C ILE A 134 19.41 -40.91 -0.70
N GLU A 135 19.19 -42.22 -0.61
CA GLU A 135 18.17 -42.91 -1.41
C GLU A 135 16.74 -42.46 -1.06
N TRP A 136 16.51 -42.08 0.19
CA TRP A 136 15.26 -41.46 0.63
C TRP A 136 15.09 -40.04 0.17
N ALA A 137 16.16 -39.24 0.19
CA ALA A 137 16.14 -37.92 -0.44
C ALA A 137 15.72 -38.07 -1.92
N LYS A 138 16.24 -39.07 -2.63
CA LYS A 138 15.86 -39.44 -4.01
C LYS A 138 14.45 -40.04 -4.18
N GLY A 139 13.73 -40.32 -3.10
CA GLY A 139 12.39 -40.93 -3.17
C GLY A 139 12.37 -42.42 -3.54
N ALA A 140 13.48 -43.15 -3.37
CA ALA A 140 13.57 -44.56 -3.76
C ALA A 140 12.80 -45.49 -2.81
N SER A 141 11.98 -46.39 -3.36
CA SER A 141 11.19 -47.37 -2.59
C SER A 141 12.03 -48.47 -1.93
N SER A 142 13.22 -48.77 -2.47
CA SER A 142 14.16 -49.76 -1.93
C SER A 142 14.73 -49.36 -0.56
N GLY A 143 14.80 -48.06 -0.26
CA GLY A 143 15.32 -47.54 1.01
C GLY A 143 14.51 -48.02 2.22
N GLN A 144 13.21 -48.30 2.08
CA GLN A 144 12.37 -48.75 3.20
C GLN A 144 12.79 -50.13 3.73
N GLN A 145 13.08 -51.08 2.84
CA GLN A 145 13.47 -52.44 3.23
C GLN A 145 14.87 -52.45 3.84
N ALA A 146 15.80 -51.69 3.26
CA ALA A 146 17.16 -51.51 3.78
C ALA A 146 17.16 -50.80 5.14
N PHE A 147 16.24 -49.86 5.37
CA PHE A 147 16.10 -49.18 6.65
C PHE A 147 15.52 -50.07 7.75
N SER A 148 14.50 -50.88 7.47
CA SER A 148 13.99 -51.86 8.44
C SER A 148 15.04 -52.90 8.82
N HIS A 149 15.89 -53.30 7.87
CA HIS A 149 17.05 -54.15 8.14
C HIS A 149 18.05 -53.46 9.06
N LEU A 150 18.44 -52.23 8.72
CA LEU A 150 19.35 -51.41 9.52
C LEU A 150 18.85 -51.18 10.95
N GLN A 151 17.56 -50.92 11.13
CA GLN A 151 16.96 -50.81 12.45
C GLN A 151 17.09 -52.11 13.23
N ALA A 152 16.79 -53.26 12.61
CA ALA A 152 16.95 -54.57 13.25
C ALA A 152 18.43 -54.85 13.61
N GLU A 153 19.39 -54.38 12.81
CA GLU A 153 20.81 -54.47 13.12
C GLU A 153 21.19 -53.63 14.36
N TYR A 154 20.67 -52.40 14.48
CA TYR A 154 20.85 -51.59 15.68
C TYR A 154 20.17 -52.20 16.92
N GLU A 155 18.99 -52.82 16.76
CA GLU A 155 18.31 -53.55 17.83
C GLU A 155 19.14 -54.74 18.31
N ASN A 156 19.67 -55.53 17.36
CA ASN A 156 20.53 -56.68 17.67
C ASN A 156 21.86 -56.27 18.30
N ALA A 157 22.39 -55.09 17.92
CA ALA A 157 23.61 -54.53 18.49
C ALA A 157 23.40 -53.76 19.81
N LEU A 158 22.14 -53.58 20.26
CA LEU A 158 21.78 -52.72 21.39
C LEU A 158 22.27 -51.26 21.25
N ASP A 159 22.39 -50.78 20.01
CA ASP A 159 22.80 -49.40 19.71
C ASP A 159 21.58 -48.47 19.81
N TYR A 160 21.31 -48.01 21.03
CA TYR A 160 20.21 -47.10 21.30
C TYR A 160 20.37 -45.74 20.58
N ALA A 161 21.60 -45.26 20.33
CA ALA A 161 21.78 -44.01 19.59
C ALA A 161 21.38 -44.17 18.11
N GLY A 162 21.76 -45.30 17.49
CA GLY A 162 21.34 -45.69 16.15
C GLY A 162 19.83 -45.85 16.03
N LEU A 163 19.18 -46.48 17.02
CA LEU A 163 17.72 -46.61 17.08
C LEU A 163 17.01 -45.26 17.23
N GLY A 164 17.52 -44.39 18.11
CA GLY A 164 16.98 -43.04 18.26
C GLY A 164 17.06 -42.25 16.95
N LEU A 165 18.13 -42.43 16.18
CA LEU A 165 18.31 -41.79 14.87
C LEU A 165 17.32 -42.31 13.82
N CYS A 166 17.09 -43.64 13.80
CA CYS A 166 16.04 -44.21 12.96
C CYS A 166 14.67 -43.58 13.30
N LYS A 167 14.36 -43.39 14.58
CA LYS A 167 13.10 -42.77 15.00
C LYS A 167 12.99 -41.29 14.68
N ILE A 168 14.09 -40.53 14.72
CA ILE A 168 14.13 -39.15 14.20
C ILE A 168 13.76 -39.12 12.72
N ASN A 169 14.38 -39.96 11.90
CA ASN A 169 14.12 -39.98 10.45
C ASN A 169 12.70 -40.46 10.11
N GLU A 170 12.17 -41.44 10.86
CA GLU A 170 10.75 -41.83 10.77
C GLU A 170 9.82 -40.64 11.07
N GLY A 171 10.13 -39.85 12.11
CA GLY A 171 9.39 -38.65 12.47
C GLY A 171 9.46 -37.55 11.40
N ASP A 172 10.66 -37.22 10.94
CA ASP A 172 10.90 -36.21 9.91
C ASP A 172 10.16 -36.58 8.61
N ARG A 173 10.19 -37.85 8.21
CA ARG A 173 9.45 -38.34 7.03
C ARG A 173 7.93 -38.16 7.13
N ILE A 174 7.37 -38.30 8.33
CA ILE A 174 5.94 -38.08 8.54
C ILE A 174 5.60 -36.59 8.32
N LEU A 175 6.55 -35.71 8.65
CA LEU A 175 6.35 -34.26 8.65
C LEU A 175 6.83 -33.54 7.38
N SER A 176 7.72 -34.15 6.61
CA SER A 176 8.47 -33.49 5.53
C SER A 176 8.52 -34.35 4.27
N PRO A 177 8.16 -33.80 3.08
CA PRO A 177 8.48 -34.42 1.80
C PRO A 177 9.99 -34.51 1.53
N SER A 178 10.35 -35.28 0.51
CA SER A 178 11.73 -35.38 -0.01
C SER A 178 12.36 -34.00 -0.20
N TYR A 179 13.60 -33.84 0.25
CA TYR A 179 14.39 -32.60 0.18
C TYR A 179 13.86 -31.39 0.98
N THR A 180 12.97 -31.60 1.95
CA THR A 180 12.61 -30.59 2.97
C THR A 180 12.90 -31.07 4.39
N SER A 181 12.91 -30.16 5.37
CA SER A 181 13.20 -30.50 6.77
C SER A 181 12.31 -29.72 7.75
N PRO A 182 11.84 -30.34 8.85
CA PRO A 182 11.09 -29.64 9.90
C PRO A 182 11.89 -28.48 10.51
N VAL A 183 13.22 -28.60 10.51
CA VAL A 183 14.14 -27.58 11.02
C VAL A 183 14.12 -26.32 10.15
N ALA A 184 13.92 -26.45 8.84
CA ALA A 184 13.72 -25.31 7.95
C ALA A 184 12.25 -24.89 7.81
N PHE A 185 11.34 -25.36 8.69
CA PHE A 185 9.88 -25.22 8.53
C PHE A 185 9.31 -25.84 7.25
N ASN A 186 10.03 -26.81 6.66
CA ASN A 186 9.81 -27.29 5.29
C ASN A 186 9.88 -26.19 4.21
N LEU A 187 10.55 -25.06 4.48
CA LEU A 187 10.76 -24.01 3.50
C LEU A 187 11.99 -24.30 2.64
N MET A 188 11.91 -23.95 1.35
CA MET A 188 13.05 -24.09 0.44
C MET A 188 13.96 -22.87 0.56
N CYS A 189 15.18 -23.08 1.04
CA CYS A 189 16.20 -22.05 1.24
C CYS A 189 17.30 -22.19 0.19
N GLU A 190 17.05 -21.73 -1.05
CA GLU A 190 18.06 -21.74 -2.11
C GLU A 190 19.09 -20.62 -1.93
N LEU A 191 20.38 -20.93 -2.16
CA LEU A 191 21.51 -20.00 -2.01
C LEU A 191 21.75 -19.09 -3.23
N ARG A 192 21.02 -19.31 -4.34
CA ARG A 192 21.18 -18.56 -5.59
C ARG A 192 20.22 -17.37 -5.74
N ASP A 193 19.13 -17.36 -4.97
CA ASP A 193 18.10 -16.35 -5.04
C ASP A 193 18.25 -15.30 -3.94
N ASN A 194 17.52 -14.19 -4.06
CA ASN A 194 17.45 -13.13 -3.06
C ASN A 194 16.79 -13.56 -1.72
N GLY A 195 16.45 -14.83 -1.57
CA GLY A 195 15.93 -15.43 -0.33
C GLY A 195 14.51 -14.99 0.05
N TRP A 196 13.82 -14.20 -0.78
CA TRP A 196 12.45 -13.75 -0.52
C TRP A 196 11.41 -14.49 -1.36
N GLU A 197 11.41 -14.32 -2.68
CA GLU A 197 10.48 -14.94 -3.63
C GLU A 197 11.22 -16.02 -4.45
N ASN A 198 10.60 -17.18 -4.63
CA ASN A 198 11.07 -18.22 -5.55
C ASN A 198 9.86 -18.78 -6.31
N MET A 199 9.68 -18.34 -7.56
CA MET A 199 8.46 -18.63 -8.32
C MET A 199 8.18 -20.13 -8.50
N ALA A 200 9.21 -20.97 -8.56
CA ALA A 200 9.04 -22.41 -8.68
C ALA A 200 8.46 -22.99 -7.37
N TRP A 201 9.05 -22.61 -6.24
CA TRP A 201 8.71 -23.16 -4.93
C TRP A 201 7.51 -22.51 -4.26
N ASP A 202 7.29 -21.21 -4.43
CA ASP A 202 6.16 -20.49 -3.80
C ASP A 202 4.80 -21.08 -4.20
N SER A 203 4.73 -21.74 -5.37
CA SER A 203 3.55 -22.45 -5.85
C SER A 203 3.34 -23.83 -5.19
N LEU A 204 4.43 -24.48 -4.74
CA LEU A 204 4.45 -25.83 -4.20
C LEU A 204 4.48 -25.85 -2.66
N GLU A 205 5.16 -24.92 -2.02
CA GLU A 205 5.23 -24.79 -0.54
C GLU A 205 3.89 -24.86 0.21
N PRO A 206 2.76 -24.32 -0.30
CA PRO A 206 1.47 -24.50 0.35
C PRO A 206 1.04 -25.97 0.49
N THR A 207 1.62 -26.90 -0.28
CA THR A 207 1.25 -28.32 -0.30
C THR A 207 1.98 -29.18 0.74
N PHE A 208 3.02 -28.65 1.41
CA PHE A 208 3.86 -29.42 2.35
C PHE A 208 4.14 -28.70 3.67
N LEU A 209 3.11 -28.08 4.23
CA LEU A 209 3.17 -27.39 5.51
C LEU A 209 3.66 -28.31 6.65
N LEU A 210 4.52 -27.78 7.52
CA LEU A 210 4.99 -28.51 8.71
C LEU A 210 3.84 -28.68 9.72
N GLU A 211 3.10 -29.79 9.66
CA GLU A 211 1.91 -30.02 10.48
C GLU A 211 2.19 -30.67 11.83
N ASP A 212 1.31 -30.39 12.82
CA ASP A 212 1.36 -31.08 14.09
C ASP A 212 0.78 -32.50 13.93
N ASN A 213 1.58 -33.53 14.16
CA ASN A 213 1.20 -34.91 13.84
C ASN A 213 1.51 -35.86 15.00
N GLU A 214 0.49 -36.51 15.54
CA GLU A 214 0.63 -37.45 16.67
C GLU A 214 1.53 -38.66 16.36
N GLN A 215 1.58 -39.11 15.10
CA GLN A 215 2.50 -40.19 14.72
C GLN A 215 3.94 -39.71 14.76
N ALA A 216 4.22 -38.51 14.25
CA ALA A 216 5.55 -37.93 14.33
C ALA A 216 5.99 -37.68 15.79
N HIS A 217 5.11 -37.16 16.65
CA HIS A 217 5.40 -37.00 18.08
C HIS A 217 5.73 -38.31 18.77
N ARG A 218 4.98 -39.38 18.48
CA ARG A 218 5.31 -40.72 19.00
C ARG A 218 6.70 -41.16 18.57
N ARG A 219 7.10 -40.90 17.32
CA ARG A 219 8.46 -41.19 16.85
C ARG A 219 9.51 -40.35 17.54
N TYR A 220 9.25 -39.07 17.79
CA TYR A 220 10.16 -38.22 18.55
C TYR A 220 10.24 -38.60 20.03
N ASP A 221 9.17 -39.07 20.66
CA ASP A 221 9.19 -39.58 22.03
C ASP A 221 9.95 -40.92 22.12
N GLU A 222 9.75 -41.83 21.16
CA GLU A 222 10.55 -43.05 21.01
C GLU A 222 12.04 -42.69 20.80
N ALA A 223 12.33 -41.72 19.93
CA ALA A 223 13.69 -41.23 19.70
C ALA A 223 14.31 -40.67 20.98
N LEU A 224 13.57 -39.84 21.72
CA LEU A 224 14.03 -39.25 22.97
C LEU A 224 14.36 -40.32 24.00
N PHE A 225 13.48 -41.33 24.16
CA PHE A 225 13.72 -42.47 25.04
C PHE A 225 15.02 -43.19 24.71
N TYR A 226 15.25 -43.49 23.42
CA TYR A 226 16.47 -44.14 22.99
C TYR A 226 17.72 -43.25 23.18
N MET A 227 17.61 -41.95 22.94
CA MET A 227 18.70 -40.99 23.13
C MET A 227 19.04 -40.75 24.61
N GLU A 228 18.06 -40.88 25.50
CA GLU A 228 18.25 -40.89 26.95
C GLU A 228 18.92 -42.19 27.41
N ALA A 229 18.45 -43.34 26.92
CA ALA A 229 19.06 -44.64 27.20
C ALA A 229 20.51 -44.73 26.70
N ALA A 230 20.83 -44.06 25.58
CA ALA A 230 22.16 -43.95 25.01
C ALA A 230 23.06 -42.90 25.71
N CYS A 231 22.55 -42.14 26.68
CA CYS A 231 23.23 -40.98 27.26
C CYS A 231 23.75 -39.99 26.19
N ALA A 232 22.97 -39.76 25.14
CA ALA A 232 23.33 -38.91 24.00
C ALA A 232 22.67 -37.52 24.12
N PRO A 233 23.30 -36.52 24.78
CA PRO A 233 22.66 -35.23 25.05
C PRO A 233 22.38 -34.45 23.76
N ARG A 234 23.30 -34.47 22.79
CA ARG A 234 23.04 -33.89 21.47
C ARG A 234 21.90 -34.63 20.80
N GLY A 235 21.94 -35.97 20.81
CA GLY A 235 20.81 -36.90 20.58
C GLY A 235 19.42 -36.41 20.99
N GLN A 236 19.34 -35.92 22.22
CA GLN A 236 18.13 -35.35 22.79
C GLN A 236 17.87 -33.93 22.25
N ALA A 237 18.90 -33.11 22.11
CA ALA A 237 18.84 -31.74 21.61
C ALA A 237 18.18 -31.61 20.22
N ALA A 238 18.51 -32.45 19.24
CA ALA A 238 17.86 -32.31 17.92
C ALA A 238 16.42 -32.86 17.89
N VAL A 239 16.05 -33.77 18.81
CA VAL A 239 14.64 -34.11 19.03
C VAL A 239 13.90 -32.88 19.58
N TYR A 240 14.48 -32.21 20.58
CA TYR A 240 13.89 -30.98 21.13
C TYR A 240 13.82 -29.85 20.10
N LEU A 241 14.83 -29.67 19.24
CA LEU A 241 14.79 -28.69 18.15
C LEU A 241 13.60 -28.94 17.21
N ARG A 242 13.42 -30.19 16.74
CA ARG A 242 12.29 -30.58 15.87
C ARG A 242 10.95 -30.37 16.55
N ARG A 243 10.81 -30.83 17.80
CA ARG A 243 9.59 -30.58 18.61
C ARG A 243 9.33 -29.09 18.80
N GLY A 244 10.38 -28.28 18.95
CA GLY A 244 10.30 -26.82 19.01
C GLY A 244 9.72 -26.23 17.72
N CYS A 245 10.25 -26.61 16.55
CA CYS A 245 9.74 -26.17 15.25
C CYS A 245 8.28 -26.59 15.01
N VAL A 246 7.92 -27.83 15.34
CA VAL A 246 6.53 -28.33 15.23
C VAL A 246 5.59 -27.54 16.12
N ASN A 247 5.96 -27.30 17.39
CA ASN A 247 5.16 -26.51 18.32
C ASN A 247 5.07 -25.04 17.88
N HIS A 248 6.14 -24.47 17.34
CA HIS A 248 6.11 -23.11 16.78
C HIS A 248 5.13 -23.03 15.60
N ALA A 249 5.21 -23.96 14.64
CA ALA A 249 4.28 -24.06 13.51
C ALA A 249 2.82 -24.25 13.97
N ALA A 250 2.58 -25.10 14.97
CA ALA A 250 1.27 -25.29 15.58
C ALA A 250 0.73 -24.01 16.24
N GLY A 251 1.59 -23.26 16.94
CA GLY A 251 1.26 -21.98 17.56
C GLY A 251 0.81 -20.93 16.52
N ILE A 252 1.52 -20.82 15.40
CA ILE A 252 1.17 -19.92 14.29
C ILE A 252 -0.24 -20.26 13.75
N ARG A 253 -0.52 -21.55 13.53
CA ARG A 253 -1.83 -22.01 13.02
C ARG A 253 -2.97 -21.82 14.01
N SER A 254 -2.71 -21.98 15.31
CA SER A 254 -3.74 -21.91 16.35
C SER A 254 -4.44 -20.55 16.44
N LYS A 255 -3.76 -19.47 16.00
CA LYS A 255 -4.20 -18.06 16.16
C LYS A 255 -4.52 -17.67 17.61
N ALA A 256 -4.06 -18.42 18.61
CA ALA A 256 -4.35 -18.22 20.03
C ALA A 256 -3.59 -17.03 20.67
N GLY A 257 -2.85 -16.25 19.87
CA GLY A 257 -2.09 -15.09 20.33
C GLY A 257 -0.67 -15.41 20.83
N PRO A 258 0.08 -14.39 21.27
CA PRO A 258 1.51 -14.51 21.62
C PRO A 258 1.80 -15.35 22.87
N ASP A 259 0.79 -15.63 23.69
CA ASP A 259 0.89 -16.44 24.92
C ASP A 259 0.35 -17.87 24.78
N SER A 260 0.20 -18.35 23.54
CA SER A 260 -0.28 -19.71 23.27
C SER A 260 0.56 -20.77 24.01
N ALA A 261 -0.10 -21.84 24.45
CA ALA A 261 0.59 -22.96 25.10
C ALA A 261 1.66 -23.58 24.18
N GLN A 262 1.39 -23.59 22.88
CA GLN A 262 2.31 -24.08 21.85
C GLN A 262 3.58 -23.22 21.75
N PHE A 263 3.48 -21.88 21.81
CA PHE A 263 4.68 -21.02 21.80
C PHE A 263 5.52 -21.19 23.07
N LYS A 264 4.89 -21.39 24.24
CA LYS A 264 5.61 -21.69 25.48
C LYS A 264 6.34 -23.03 25.39
N GLN A 265 5.66 -24.05 24.86
CA GLN A 265 6.28 -25.36 24.65
C GLN A 265 7.42 -25.32 23.64
N ALA A 266 7.30 -24.50 22.58
CA ALA A 266 8.38 -24.28 21.63
C ALA A 266 9.60 -23.63 22.28
N GLU A 267 9.40 -22.58 23.08
CA GLU A 267 10.46 -21.91 23.85
C GLU A 267 11.16 -22.85 24.82
N GLU A 268 10.41 -23.66 25.58
CA GLU A 268 10.95 -24.68 26.49
C GLU A 268 11.82 -25.69 25.72
N ASN A 269 11.32 -26.20 24.59
CA ASN A 269 12.03 -27.14 23.74
C ASN A 269 13.32 -26.53 23.17
N PHE A 270 13.28 -25.31 22.64
CA PHE A 270 14.48 -24.64 22.13
C PHE A 270 15.50 -24.36 23.24
N THR A 271 15.04 -23.93 24.43
CA THR A 271 15.93 -23.71 25.59
C THR A 271 16.59 -25.02 26.02
N ARG A 272 15.83 -26.12 26.02
CA ARG A 272 16.35 -27.45 26.34
C ARG A 272 17.37 -27.92 25.29
N ALA A 273 17.07 -27.75 24.00
CA ALA A 273 18.00 -28.04 22.91
C ALA A 273 19.30 -27.24 23.04
N LEU A 274 19.22 -25.93 23.29
CA LEU A 274 20.38 -25.05 23.47
C LEU A 274 21.29 -25.52 24.62
N SER A 275 20.69 -25.94 25.75
CA SER A 275 21.44 -26.46 26.90
C SER A 275 22.17 -27.79 26.61
N LEU A 276 21.61 -28.60 25.73
CA LEU A 276 22.10 -29.94 25.40
C LEU A 276 23.10 -29.93 24.24
N PHE A 277 23.04 -28.95 23.34
CA PHE A 277 24.07 -28.66 22.32
C PHE A 277 25.34 -28.02 22.90
N ALA A 278 25.66 -28.27 24.16
CA ALA A 278 26.87 -27.73 24.80
C ALA A 278 28.14 -28.06 23.97
N ASN A 279 28.92 -27.02 23.66
CA ASN A 279 30.13 -27.07 22.82
C ASN A 279 29.87 -27.48 21.35
N ASP A 280 28.67 -27.24 20.83
CA ASP A 280 28.29 -27.38 19.42
C ASP A 280 27.81 -26.02 18.88
N THR A 281 28.76 -25.15 18.56
CA THR A 281 28.48 -23.76 18.19
C THR A 281 27.54 -23.65 16.98
N PHE A 282 27.67 -24.56 16.00
CA PHE A 282 26.85 -24.57 14.79
C PHE A 282 25.36 -24.79 15.14
N ASN A 283 25.06 -25.84 15.89
CA ASN A 283 23.68 -26.16 16.26
C ASN A 283 23.12 -25.19 17.30
N GLN A 284 23.96 -24.61 18.16
CA GLN A 284 23.57 -23.52 19.05
C GLN A 284 23.15 -22.26 18.27
N GLN A 285 23.86 -21.91 17.20
CA GLN A 285 23.53 -20.79 16.30
C GLN A 285 22.19 -21.04 15.58
N LEU A 286 21.95 -22.27 15.11
CA LEU A 286 20.68 -22.66 14.50
C LEU A 286 19.49 -22.54 15.48
N VAL A 287 19.61 -23.08 16.69
CA VAL A 287 18.58 -22.95 17.74
C VAL A 287 18.37 -21.47 18.12
N THR A 288 19.44 -20.68 18.15
CA THR A 288 19.37 -19.24 18.42
C THR A 288 18.62 -18.49 17.33
N CYS A 289 18.79 -18.86 16.06
CA CYS A 289 17.98 -18.34 14.95
C CYS A 289 16.48 -18.66 15.15
N HIS A 290 16.15 -19.90 15.53
CA HIS A 290 14.76 -20.28 15.81
C HIS A 290 14.14 -19.51 16.99
N LEU A 291 14.92 -19.22 18.04
CA LEU A 291 14.47 -18.35 19.13
C LEU A 291 14.17 -16.93 18.64
N ALA A 292 14.95 -16.38 17.71
CA ALA A 292 14.65 -15.09 17.09
C ALA A 292 13.31 -15.14 16.31
N LEU A 293 13.10 -16.18 15.48
CA LEU A 293 11.85 -16.37 14.72
C LEU A 293 10.63 -16.56 15.65
N LEU A 294 10.80 -17.26 16.76
CA LEU A 294 9.75 -17.44 17.78
C LEU A 294 9.43 -16.10 18.43
N ASN A 295 10.43 -15.31 18.79
CA ASN A 295 10.23 -13.98 19.37
C ASN A 295 9.53 -13.03 18.38
N CYS A 296 9.86 -13.08 17.09
CA CYS A 296 9.08 -12.38 16.06
C CYS A 296 7.61 -12.82 16.08
N SER A 297 7.36 -14.13 16.12
CA SER A 297 5.99 -14.69 16.13
C SER A 297 5.18 -14.33 17.39
N ARG A 298 5.86 -14.07 18.51
CA ARG A 298 5.27 -13.61 19.78
C ARG A 298 5.15 -12.08 19.89
N GLY A 299 5.59 -11.32 18.88
CA GLY A 299 5.60 -9.85 18.93
C GLY A 299 6.69 -9.25 19.82
N GLN A 300 7.74 -10.01 20.14
CA GLN A 300 8.88 -9.58 20.96
C GLN A 300 10.05 -9.08 20.08
N THR A 301 9.76 -8.15 19.16
CA THR A 301 10.68 -7.73 18.09
C THR A 301 12.03 -7.22 18.61
N LYS A 302 12.05 -6.46 19.71
CA LYS A 302 13.30 -5.95 20.30
C LYS A 302 14.26 -7.08 20.69
N SER A 303 13.72 -8.13 21.30
CA SER A 303 14.52 -9.29 21.69
C SER A 303 14.99 -10.08 20.48
N ALA A 304 14.12 -10.27 19.47
CA ALA A 304 14.48 -10.93 18.22
C ALA A 304 15.63 -10.21 17.49
N VAL A 305 15.57 -8.88 17.40
CA VAL A 305 16.61 -8.05 16.77
C VAL A 305 17.94 -8.11 17.53
N GLU A 306 17.90 -8.14 18.86
CA GLU A 306 19.11 -8.29 19.67
C GLU A 306 19.77 -9.66 19.45
N ILE A 307 18.96 -10.72 19.40
CA ILE A 307 19.43 -12.08 19.08
C ILE A 307 20.05 -12.12 17.67
N ALA A 308 19.38 -11.53 16.68
CA ALA A 308 19.86 -11.47 15.30
C ALA A 308 21.21 -10.74 15.17
N ARG A 309 21.37 -9.61 15.88
CA ARG A 309 22.65 -8.87 15.93
C ARG A 309 23.79 -9.70 16.51
N ARG A 310 23.53 -10.34 17.65
CA ARG A 310 24.51 -11.21 18.32
C ARG A 310 24.90 -12.36 17.39
N LEU A 311 23.92 -13.03 16.79
CA LEU A 311 24.13 -14.14 15.87
C LEU A 311 24.97 -13.74 14.65
N GLY A 312 24.68 -12.59 14.02
CA GLY A 312 25.48 -12.10 12.88
C GLY A 312 26.92 -11.77 13.26
N THR A 313 27.14 -11.21 14.46
CA THR A 313 28.49 -10.91 14.98
C THR A 313 29.29 -12.18 15.23
N GLU A 314 28.68 -13.17 15.90
CA GLU A 314 29.30 -14.46 16.19
C GLU A 314 29.66 -15.22 14.90
N LEU A 315 28.79 -15.17 13.87
CA LEU A 315 29.03 -15.83 12.59
C LEU A 315 30.08 -15.14 11.74
N ARG A 316 30.18 -13.81 11.82
CA ARG A 316 31.29 -13.05 11.21
C ARG A 316 32.63 -13.47 11.82
N GLU A 317 32.70 -13.58 13.15
CA GLU A 317 33.90 -14.04 13.86
C GLU A 317 34.25 -15.50 13.52
N ALA A 318 33.23 -16.34 13.34
CA ALA A 318 33.41 -17.75 12.96
C ALA A 318 33.81 -17.96 11.48
N GLN A 319 33.72 -16.94 10.62
CA GLN A 319 34.02 -16.99 9.18
C GLN A 319 33.29 -18.10 8.39
N SER A 320 32.06 -18.45 8.80
CA SER A 320 31.25 -19.50 8.16
C SER A 320 30.29 -18.90 7.13
N SER A 321 30.74 -18.69 5.89
CA SER A 321 29.95 -18.03 4.83
C SER A 321 28.60 -18.73 4.53
N LYS A 322 28.59 -20.07 4.49
CA LYS A 322 27.42 -20.87 4.10
C LYS A 322 26.33 -20.91 5.15
N LEU A 323 26.69 -21.20 6.40
CA LEU A 323 25.74 -21.12 7.52
C LEU A 323 25.19 -19.70 7.65
N SER A 324 26.06 -18.71 7.47
CA SER A 324 25.65 -17.31 7.55
C SER A 324 24.61 -16.95 6.50
N HIS A 325 24.80 -17.44 5.26
CA HIS A 325 23.83 -17.22 4.19
C HIS A 325 22.53 -18.01 4.44
N PHE A 326 22.62 -19.31 4.80
CA PHE A 326 21.43 -20.14 5.06
C PHE A 326 20.53 -19.52 6.14
N LEU A 327 21.09 -19.10 7.28
CA LEU A 327 20.29 -18.50 8.35
C LEU A 327 19.66 -17.17 7.93
N GLY A 328 20.39 -16.36 7.15
CA GLY A 328 19.84 -15.14 6.55
C GLY A 328 18.66 -15.41 5.61
N THR A 329 18.81 -16.39 4.72
CA THR A 329 17.77 -16.84 3.80
C THR A 329 16.59 -17.46 4.53
N LEU A 330 16.82 -18.27 5.57
CA LEU A 330 15.75 -18.86 6.38
C LEU A 330 14.91 -17.77 7.05
N ILE A 331 15.53 -16.70 7.58
CA ILE A 331 14.79 -15.56 8.16
C ILE A 331 13.92 -14.88 7.11
N LEU A 332 14.43 -14.64 5.91
CA LEU A 332 13.68 -14.02 4.80
C LEU A 332 12.58 -14.93 4.25
N ARG A 333 12.83 -16.23 4.07
CA ARG A 333 11.82 -17.21 3.64
C ARG A 333 10.73 -17.39 4.69
N PHE A 334 11.08 -17.40 5.97
CA PHE A 334 10.09 -17.41 7.05
C PHE A 334 9.24 -16.13 7.04
N ALA A 335 9.83 -14.97 6.74
CA ALA A 335 9.09 -13.72 6.58
C ALA A 335 8.10 -13.79 5.40
N HIS A 336 8.55 -14.27 4.24
CA HIS A 336 7.70 -14.50 3.07
C HIS A 336 6.56 -15.49 3.36
N PHE A 337 6.88 -16.60 4.02
CA PHE A 337 5.90 -17.60 4.48
C PHE A 337 4.81 -16.98 5.37
N GLN A 338 5.20 -16.14 6.34
CA GLN A 338 4.25 -15.44 7.21
C GLN A 338 3.36 -14.47 6.42
N LEU A 339 3.91 -13.80 5.41
CA LEU A 339 3.17 -12.88 4.55
C LEU A 339 2.16 -13.60 3.65
N VAL A 340 2.61 -14.60 2.88
CA VAL A 340 1.80 -15.24 1.84
C VAL A 340 0.81 -16.24 2.42
N GLN A 341 1.25 -17.11 3.34
CA GLN A 341 0.40 -18.18 3.88
C GLN A 341 -0.48 -17.71 5.03
N HIS A 342 0.10 -16.91 5.93
CA HIS A 342 -0.59 -16.51 7.16
C HIS A 342 -1.12 -15.07 7.13
N LYS A 343 -0.81 -14.28 6.09
CA LYS A 343 -1.17 -12.85 5.99
C LYS A 343 -0.73 -12.04 7.21
N ASN A 344 0.36 -12.46 7.84
CA ASN A 344 0.88 -11.89 9.08
C ASN A 344 2.00 -10.89 8.77
N THR A 345 1.58 -9.71 8.32
CA THR A 345 2.48 -8.62 7.93
C THR A 345 3.40 -8.17 9.06
N ARG A 346 2.92 -8.21 10.31
CA ARG A 346 3.71 -7.81 11.49
C ARG A 346 4.93 -8.72 11.70
N VAL A 347 4.71 -10.03 11.68
CA VAL A 347 5.79 -11.01 11.86
C VAL A 347 6.73 -10.96 10.66
N ALA A 348 6.19 -10.82 9.44
CA ALA A 348 7.01 -10.64 8.23
C ALA A 348 7.94 -9.41 8.34
N THR A 349 7.41 -8.25 8.73
CA THR A 349 8.22 -7.03 8.96
C THR A 349 9.28 -7.25 10.04
N ALA A 350 8.91 -7.83 11.18
CA ALA A 350 9.86 -8.11 12.27
C ALA A 350 10.99 -9.07 11.83
N CYS A 351 10.69 -10.07 11.01
CA CYS A 351 11.70 -10.96 10.44
C CYS A 351 12.60 -10.22 9.43
N CYS A 352 12.07 -9.33 8.58
CA CYS A 352 12.90 -8.48 7.72
C CYS A 352 13.83 -7.56 8.53
N GLU A 353 13.35 -7.00 9.66
CA GLU A 353 14.17 -6.20 10.58
C GLU A 353 15.31 -7.04 11.19
N CYS A 354 15.00 -8.27 11.61
CA CYS A 354 16.01 -9.21 12.08
C CYS A 354 17.04 -9.52 10.98
N ALA A 355 16.60 -9.80 9.76
CA ALA A 355 17.49 -10.06 8.62
C ALA A 355 18.40 -8.85 8.30
N ALA A 356 17.88 -7.61 8.43
CA ALA A 356 18.66 -6.41 8.15
C ALA A 356 19.79 -6.25 9.15
N VAL A 357 19.46 -6.35 10.44
CA VAL A 357 20.44 -6.23 11.53
C VAL A 357 21.43 -7.40 11.51
N TYR A 358 20.96 -8.60 11.17
CA TYR A 358 21.78 -9.77 10.98
C TYR A 358 22.82 -9.59 9.87
N HIS A 359 22.40 -9.19 8.66
CA HIS A 359 23.30 -8.99 7.52
C HIS A 359 24.24 -7.79 7.70
N GLU A 360 23.80 -6.74 8.41
CA GLU A 360 24.65 -5.62 8.80
C GLU A 360 25.74 -6.06 9.78
N ALA A 361 25.39 -6.80 10.84
CA ALA A 361 26.35 -7.33 11.80
C ALA A 361 27.33 -8.34 11.18
N LEU A 362 26.88 -9.07 10.16
CA LEU A 362 27.69 -9.98 9.36
C LEU A 362 28.64 -9.25 8.39
N GLU A 363 28.41 -7.96 8.13
CA GLU A 363 29.06 -7.18 7.06
C GLU A 363 28.87 -7.81 5.67
N SER A 364 27.66 -8.28 5.36
CA SER A 364 27.32 -8.87 4.05
C SER A 364 26.62 -7.85 3.14
N PRO A 365 27.31 -7.28 2.12
CA PRO A 365 26.69 -6.32 1.21
C PRO A 365 25.56 -6.93 0.36
N LEU A 366 25.74 -8.17 -0.09
CA LEU A 366 24.72 -8.91 -0.85
C LEU A 366 23.52 -9.27 0.02
N GLY A 367 23.72 -9.78 1.23
CA GLY A 367 22.63 -10.06 2.16
C GLY A 367 21.84 -8.79 2.52
N SER A 368 22.53 -7.65 2.67
CA SER A 368 21.89 -6.35 2.89
C SER A 368 21.00 -5.93 1.70
N LEU A 369 21.43 -6.19 0.45
CA LEU A 369 20.64 -5.94 -0.76
C LEU A 369 19.39 -6.81 -0.80
N PHE A 370 19.53 -8.10 -0.54
CA PHE A 370 18.41 -9.05 -0.47
C PHE A 370 17.38 -8.66 0.59
N THR A 371 17.83 -8.24 1.77
CA THR A 371 16.91 -7.72 2.78
C THR A 371 16.22 -6.43 2.34
N ALA A 372 16.92 -5.54 1.61
CA ALA A 372 16.29 -4.33 1.08
C ALA A 372 15.20 -4.66 0.05
N GLU A 373 15.47 -5.57 -0.87
CA GLU A 373 14.49 -6.08 -1.85
C GLU A 373 13.28 -6.73 -1.19
N ALA A 374 13.51 -7.54 -0.15
CA ALA A 374 12.48 -8.14 0.68
C ALA A 374 11.58 -7.08 1.32
N PHE A 375 12.15 -6.04 1.94
CA PHE A 375 11.36 -4.93 2.51
C PHE A 375 10.56 -4.18 1.45
N ILE A 376 11.17 -3.83 0.33
CA ILE A 376 10.48 -3.12 -0.77
C ILE A 376 9.31 -3.97 -1.27
N THR A 377 9.52 -5.26 -1.44
CA THR A 377 8.50 -6.21 -1.91
C THR A 377 7.39 -6.40 -0.87
N LEU A 378 7.72 -6.56 0.40
CA LEU A 378 6.77 -6.62 1.52
C LEU A 378 5.88 -5.37 1.56
N PHE A 379 6.49 -4.18 1.52
CA PHE A 379 5.74 -2.92 1.54
C PHE A 379 4.88 -2.74 0.29
N ARG A 380 5.37 -3.16 -0.89
CA ARG A 380 4.60 -3.17 -2.14
C ARG A 380 3.37 -4.09 -2.04
N GLN A 381 3.57 -5.33 -1.60
CA GLN A 381 2.48 -6.32 -1.48
C GLN A 381 1.46 -5.94 -0.40
N THR A 382 1.90 -5.23 0.64
CA THR A 382 1.03 -4.65 1.67
C THR A 382 0.52 -3.26 1.33
N HIS A 383 0.79 -2.75 0.12
CA HIS A 383 0.41 -1.42 -0.37
C HIS A 383 0.84 -0.25 0.52
N ASN A 384 1.88 -0.43 1.34
CA ASN A 384 2.52 0.65 2.06
C ASN A 384 3.58 1.33 1.16
N TRP A 385 3.08 2.02 0.14
CA TRP A 385 3.91 2.64 -0.90
C TRP A 385 4.86 3.71 -0.34
N THR A 386 4.46 4.38 0.74
CA THR A 386 5.28 5.38 1.44
C THR A 386 6.53 4.73 2.02
N LEU A 387 6.41 3.60 2.71
CA LEU A 387 7.56 2.86 3.24
C LEU A 387 8.37 2.16 2.14
N ALA A 388 7.71 1.67 1.08
CA ALA A 388 8.40 1.11 -0.09
C ALA A 388 9.32 2.16 -0.75
N GLN A 389 8.81 3.37 -0.98
CA GLN A 389 9.56 4.50 -1.52
C GLN A 389 10.70 4.91 -0.58
N ALA A 390 10.44 5.02 0.72
CA ALA A 390 11.47 5.30 1.71
C ALA A 390 12.61 4.28 1.66
N LYS A 391 12.28 2.99 1.57
CA LYS A 391 13.27 1.90 1.49
C LYS A 391 14.06 1.92 0.18
N VAL A 392 13.42 2.23 -0.95
CA VAL A 392 14.14 2.44 -2.23
C VAL A 392 15.12 3.60 -2.08
N THR A 393 14.65 4.76 -1.60
CA THR A 393 15.48 5.95 -1.41
C THR A 393 16.68 5.65 -0.51
N GLU A 394 16.49 4.96 0.62
CA GLU A 394 17.57 4.50 1.49
C GLU A 394 18.60 3.64 0.74
N SER A 395 18.12 2.69 -0.07
CA SER A 395 18.95 1.69 -0.73
C SER A 395 19.84 2.27 -1.83
N ILE A 396 19.37 3.34 -2.50
CA ILE A 396 20.05 3.99 -3.63
C ILE A 396 20.89 5.22 -3.24
N LYS A 397 20.88 5.65 -1.97
CA LYS A 397 21.74 6.75 -1.48
C LYS A 397 23.21 6.50 -1.87
N PRO A 398 24.05 7.53 -2.10
CA PRO A 398 25.48 7.35 -2.31
C PRO A 398 26.12 6.52 -1.18
N SER A 399 26.94 5.52 -1.53
CA SER A 399 27.47 4.51 -0.58
C SER A 399 26.41 3.67 0.16
N GLY A 400 25.16 3.70 -0.32
CA GLY A 400 24.04 2.91 0.17
C GLY A 400 24.18 1.43 -0.16
N VAL A 401 23.13 0.66 0.16
CA VAL A 401 23.13 -0.80 0.05
C VAL A 401 23.47 -1.27 -1.36
N ILE A 402 22.86 -0.67 -2.39
CA ILE A 402 23.09 -1.12 -3.77
C ILE A 402 24.52 -0.85 -4.24
N HIS A 403 25.09 0.31 -3.90
CA HIS A 403 26.46 0.65 -4.27
C HIS A 403 27.47 -0.29 -3.60
N ARG A 404 27.29 -0.61 -2.31
CA ARG A 404 28.15 -1.55 -1.59
C ARG A 404 28.05 -2.98 -2.15
N ALA A 405 26.85 -3.43 -2.49
CA ALA A 405 26.63 -4.74 -3.08
C ALA A 405 27.30 -4.87 -4.45
N PHE A 406 27.13 -3.89 -5.34
CA PHE A 406 27.73 -3.92 -6.67
C PHE A 406 29.24 -3.71 -6.64
N ALA A 407 29.76 -2.87 -5.74
CA ALA A 407 31.21 -2.75 -5.53
C ALA A 407 31.83 -4.07 -5.06
N TYR A 408 31.15 -4.80 -4.16
CA TYR A 408 31.58 -6.12 -3.72
C TYR A 408 31.58 -7.15 -4.86
N ILE A 409 30.54 -7.15 -5.71
CA ILE A 409 30.47 -8.01 -6.90
C ILE A 409 31.61 -7.67 -7.86
N ASP A 410 31.82 -6.38 -8.17
CA ASP A 410 32.83 -5.91 -9.12
C ASP A 410 34.25 -6.24 -8.64
N ASP A 411 34.52 -6.04 -7.34
CA ASP A 411 35.78 -6.44 -6.70
C ASP A 411 36.00 -7.96 -6.82
N SER A 412 34.99 -8.76 -6.51
CA SER A 412 35.04 -10.22 -6.61
C SER A 412 35.25 -10.72 -8.04
N VAL A 413 34.66 -10.05 -9.04
CA VAL A 413 34.81 -10.39 -10.46
C VAL A 413 36.19 -9.96 -10.99
N SER A 414 36.76 -8.87 -10.48
CA SER A 414 38.05 -8.35 -10.93
C SER A 414 39.27 -9.17 -10.45
N HIS A 415 39.16 -9.84 -9.30
CA HIS A 415 40.23 -10.60 -8.67
C HIS A 415 40.45 -12.03 -9.23
N LYS A 416 39.97 -12.34 -10.44
CA LYS A 416 40.18 -13.60 -11.20
C LYS A 416 39.91 -14.89 -10.41
N VAL A 417 38.64 -15.26 -10.37
CA VAL A 417 38.19 -16.67 -10.45
C VAL A 417 37.14 -16.68 -11.56
N ASP A 418 37.08 -17.72 -12.40
CA ASP A 418 36.03 -17.92 -13.41
C ASP A 418 34.65 -18.07 -12.73
N LEU A 419 34.10 -16.95 -12.28
CA LEU A 419 32.79 -16.83 -11.65
C LEU A 419 31.81 -16.24 -12.68
N HIS A 420 31.67 -16.93 -13.81
CA HIS A 420 30.63 -16.63 -14.81
C HIS A 420 29.25 -16.48 -14.13
N ASN A 421 28.99 -17.32 -13.13
CA ASN A 421 27.78 -17.26 -12.30
C ASN A 421 27.56 -15.89 -11.62
N LEU A 422 28.59 -15.25 -11.05
CA LEU A 422 28.45 -13.93 -10.41
C LEU A 422 28.25 -12.80 -11.42
N ARG A 423 28.76 -12.93 -12.65
CA ARG A 423 28.52 -11.95 -13.73
C ARG A 423 27.06 -12.01 -14.20
N ASN A 424 26.51 -13.21 -14.37
CA ASN A 424 25.11 -13.41 -14.74
C ASN A 424 24.18 -12.96 -13.59
N SER A 425 24.55 -13.22 -12.33
CA SER A 425 23.85 -12.69 -11.16
C SER A 425 23.90 -11.16 -11.08
N ARG A 426 25.01 -10.50 -11.42
CA ARG A 426 25.13 -9.02 -11.41
C ARG A 426 24.06 -8.34 -12.28
N ASN A 427 23.89 -8.81 -13.51
CA ASN A 427 22.93 -8.24 -14.46
C ASN A 427 21.49 -8.53 -14.04
N SER A 428 21.23 -9.75 -13.57
CA SER A 428 19.91 -10.18 -13.10
C SER A 428 19.46 -9.37 -11.88
N LEU A 429 20.35 -9.18 -10.89
CA LEU A 429 20.07 -8.36 -9.70
C LEU A 429 19.80 -6.89 -10.05
N LEU A 430 20.54 -6.30 -11.00
CA LEU A 430 20.27 -4.93 -11.43
C LEU A 430 18.89 -4.80 -12.10
N LEU A 431 18.49 -5.80 -12.89
CA LEU A 431 17.21 -5.83 -13.57
C LEU A 431 16.04 -6.07 -12.61
N GLU A 432 16.20 -6.96 -11.64
CA GLU A 432 15.21 -7.22 -10.59
C GLU A 432 14.98 -5.99 -9.73
N PHE A 433 16.05 -5.37 -9.25
CA PHE A 433 15.97 -4.13 -8.50
C PHE A 433 15.36 -3.00 -9.34
N ASP A 434 15.73 -2.88 -10.62
CA ASP A 434 15.13 -1.90 -11.55
C ASP A 434 13.61 -2.09 -11.70
N ARG A 435 13.13 -3.33 -11.85
CA ARG A 435 11.69 -3.63 -11.90
C ARG A 435 10.99 -3.27 -10.59
N LEU A 436 11.62 -3.54 -9.45
CA LEU A 436 11.09 -3.16 -8.13
C LEU A 436 10.96 -1.64 -8.01
N VAL A 437 12.02 -0.89 -8.32
CA VAL A 437 12.00 0.58 -8.27
C VAL A 437 10.98 1.16 -9.25
N GLN A 438 10.97 0.68 -10.50
CA GLN A 438 9.99 1.14 -11.50
C GLN A 438 8.55 0.87 -11.06
N SER A 439 8.29 -0.28 -10.44
CA SER A 439 6.98 -0.62 -9.88
C SER A 439 6.57 0.36 -8.77
N VAL A 440 7.48 0.66 -7.83
CA VAL A 440 7.23 1.65 -6.76
C VAL A 440 6.98 3.04 -7.36
N CYS A 441 7.86 3.54 -8.23
CA CYS A 441 7.72 4.86 -8.84
C CYS A 441 6.45 5.00 -9.69
N SER A 442 6.02 3.93 -10.37
CA SER A 442 4.79 3.95 -11.17
C SER A 442 3.54 4.06 -10.29
N MET A 443 3.56 3.43 -9.12
CA MET A 443 2.45 3.46 -8.17
C MET A 443 2.44 4.73 -7.31
N THR A 444 3.61 5.30 -7.00
CA THR A 444 3.70 6.55 -6.22
C THR A 444 3.66 7.80 -7.09
N GLY A 445 3.95 7.69 -8.40
CA GLY A 445 4.13 8.84 -9.29
C GLY A 445 5.41 9.64 -9.03
N ASP A 446 6.38 9.11 -8.27
CA ASP A 446 7.61 9.82 -7.94
C ASP A 446 8.64 9.76 -9.08
N GLU A 447 8.50 10.70 -10.03
CA GLU A 447 9.43 10.88 -11.15
C GLU A 447 10.84 11.30 -10.72
N ASN A 448 11.00 11.92 -9.54
CA ASN A 448 12.30 12.31 -9.03
C ASN A 448 13.07 11.08 -8.53
N LEU A 449 12.41 10.21 -7.75
CA LEU A 449 13.00 8.93 -7.35
C LEU A 449 13.35 8.09 -8.58
N ARG A 450 12.49 8.09 -9.61
CA ARG A 450 12.79 7.45 -10.89
C ARG A 450 14.06 8.04 -11.53
N SER A 451 14.20 9.35 -11.56
CA SER A 451 15.38 10.04 -12.11
C SER A 451 16.66 9.76 -11.32
N GLN A 452 16.59 9.77 -9.98
CA GLN A 452 17.71 9.41 -9.10
C GLN A 452 18.15 7.97 -9.33
N TRP A 453 17.19 7.06 -9.43
CA TRP A 453 17.46 5.67 -9.76
C TRP A 453 18.10 5.53 -11.15
N GLU A 454 17.63 6.26 -12.16
CA GLU A 454 18.24 6.25 -13.50
C GLU A 454 19.70 6.72 -13.51
N GLU A 455 20.07 7.66 -12.65
CA GLU A 455 21.46 8.10 -12.47
C GLU A 455 22.31 7.01 -11.80
N VAL A 456 21.84 6.47 -10.66
CA VAL A 456 22.52 5.38 -9.94
C VAL A 456 22.69 4.17 -10.86
N ARG A 457 21.62 3.74 -11.52
CA ARG A 457 21.62 2.61 -12.46
C ARG A 457 22.60 2.81 -13.59
N ARG A 458 22.66 4.01 -14.20
CA ARG A 458 23.65 4.32 -15.27
C ARG A 458 25.08 4.19 -14.76
N GLY A 459 25.35 4.63 -13.53
CA GLY A 459 26.65 4.46 -12.89
C GLY A 459 27.02 2.99 -12.60
N LEU A 460 26.03 2.11 -12.43
CA LEU A 460 26.22 0.67 -12.17
C LEU A 460 26.25 -0.17 -13.46
N GLN A 461 25.83 0.36 -14.61
CA GLN A 461 25.88 -0.34 -15.89
C GLN A 461 27.34 -0.47 -16.38
N PRO A 462 27.73 -1.62 -16.96
CA PRO A 462 29.07 -1.80 -17.52
C PRO A 462 29.28 -0.89 -18.75
N ASN A 463 30.52 -0.41 -18.93
CA ASN A 463 30.90 0.53 -19.99
C ASN A 463 30.94 -0.06 -21.42
N GLU A 464 30.70 -1.36 -21.62
CA GLU A 464 30.61 -1.98 -22.94
C GLU A 464 29.36 -2.86 -23.08
N PRO A 465 28.57 -2.72 -24.16
CA PRO A 465 27.56 -3.70 -24.52
C PRO A 465 28.25 -4.88 -25.22
N GLN A 466 28.78 -5.83 -24.44
CA GLN A 466 29.26 -7.09 -25.01
C GLN A 466 28.07 -8.04 -25.21
N GLY A 467 27.80 -8.36 -26.49
CA GLY A 467 27.18 -9.61 -26.94
C GLY A 467 25.78 -9.91 -26.42
N SER A 468 24.78 -9.80 -27.30
CA SER A 468 23.38 -10.16 -27.12
C SER A 468 23.07 -11.64 -26.85
N SER A 469 24.04 -12.47 -26.44
CA SER A 469 23.85 -13.91 -26.22
C SER A 469 23.72 -14.33 -24.75
N ASP A 470 24.24 -13.54 -23.80
CA ASP A 470 24.43 -14.03 -22.42
C ASP A 470 23.35 -13.51 -21.46
N PHE A 471 22.29 -12.89 -21.98
CA PHE A 471 21.25 -12.25 -21.14
C PHE A 471 20.26 -13.24 -20.51
N ILE A 472 20.24 -14.51 -20.94
CA ILE A 472 19.22 -15.49 -20.53
C ILE A 472 19.83 -16.89 -20.40
N ASP A 473 20.28 -17.23 -19.19
CA ASP A 473 20.31 -18.62 -18.74
C ASP A 473 19.00 -18.89 -17.98
N LEU A 474 17.90 -19.06 -18.71
CA LEU A 474 16.90 -20.03 -18.27
C LEU A 474 17.61 -21.38 -18.24
N ALA A 475 17.39 -22.20 -17.21
CA ALA A 475 17.89 -23.59 -17.18
C ALA A 475 17.76 -24.22 -18.58
N PRO A 476 18.77 -24.94 -19.09
CA PRO A 476 18.82 -25.33 -20.50
C PRO A 476 17.55 -26.11 -20.85
N LEU A 477 16.61 -25.41 -21.49
CA LEU A 477 15.42 -26.00 -22.06
C LEU A 477 15.88 -27.10 -23.00
N SER A 478 15.26 -28.27 -22.92
CA SER A 478 15.57 -29.36 -23.86
C SER A 478 15.42 -28.85 -25.30
N ASP A 479 16.17 -29.41 -26.24
CA ASP A 479 16.08 -28.96 -27.64
C ASP A 479 14.66 -29.18 -28.21
N GLU A 480 13.90 -30.14 -27.66
CA GLU A 480 12.46 -30.32 -27.90
C GLU A 480 11.63 -29.15 -27.35
N ALA A 481 11.89 -28.68 -26.13
CA ALA A 481 11.23 -27.49 -25.57
C ALA A 481 11.53 -26.23 -26.40
N LYS A 482 12.77 -26.04 -26.86
CA LYS A 482 13.15 -24.92 -27.76
C LYS A 482 12.40 -24.95 -29.09
N GLN A 483 12.16 -26.13 -29.67
CA GLN A 483 11.36 -26.28 -30.89
C GLN A 483 9.88 -25.91 -30.66
N HIS A 484 9.30 -26.30 -29.53
CA HIS A 484 7.92 -25.93 -29.18
C HIS A 484 7.75 -24.46 -28.79
N LEU A 485 8.81 -23.81 -28.28
CA LEU A 485 8.80 -22.39 -27.89
C LEU A 485 8.91 -21.40 -29.07
N ASN A 486 9.11 -21.88 -30.29
CA ASN A 486 8.98 -21.08 -31.51
C ASN A 486 7.62 -21.30 -32.22
N ASP A 487 6.70 -22.06 -31.59
CA ASP A 487 5.37 -22.32 -32.13
C ASP A 487 4.43 -21.13 -31.80
N PRO A 488 3.89 -20.43 -32.82
CA PRO A 488 2.96 -19.32 -32.61
C PRO A 488 1.64 -19.74 -31.93
N GLU A 489 1.31 -21.03 -31.90
CA GLU A 489 0.17 -21.55 -31.13
C GLU A 489 0.47 -21.76 -29.64
N LEU A 490 1.74 -21.83 -29.21
CA LEU A 490 2.12 -22.10 -27.82
C LEU A 490 2.65 -20.86 -27.07
N GLY A 491 3.06 -19.82 -27.81
CA GLY A 491 3.62 -18.59 -27.25
C GLY A 491 5.13 -18.56 -27.42
N SER A 492 5.62 -17.57 -28.16
CA SER A 492 7.03 -17.50 -28.59
C SER A 492 7.94 -17.06 -27.44
N MET A 493 9.04 -17.76 -27.19
CA MET A 493 10.05 -17.34 -26.21
C MET A 493 11.32 -16.82 -26.89
N GLU A 494 11.89 -17.56 -27.84
CA GLU A 494 13.20 -17.23 -28.42
C GLU A 494 13.13 -16.06 -29.43
N THR A 495 12.13 -16.07 -30.31
CA THR A 495 11.91 -14.97 -31.29
C THR A 495 11.38 -13.70 -30.63
N GLU A 496 10.60 -13.81 -29.54
CA GLU A 496 10.17 -12.66 -28.74
C GLU A 496 11.30 -12.06 -27.92
N MET A 497 12.21 -12.87 -27.37
CA MET A 497 13.41 -12.40 -26.68
C MET A 497 14.34 -11.64 -27.64
N MET A 498 14.59 -12.19 -28.85
CA MET A 498 15.39 -11.50 -29.86
C MET A 498 14.78 -10.16 -30.26
N TYR A 499 13.47 -10.12 -30.46
CA TYR A 499 12.71 -8.89 -30.70
C TYR A 499 12.82 -7.93 -29.49
N PHE A 500 12.68 -8.41 -28.26
CA PHE A 500 12.80 -7.60 -27.04
C PHE A 500 14.19 -6.98 -26.93
N CYS A 501 15.26 -7.74 -27.16
CA CYS A 501 16.64 -7.26 -27.14
C CYS A 501 16.90 -6.23 -28.24
N GLN A 502 16.43 -6.49 -29.47
CA GLN A 502 16.59 -5.56 -30.60
C GLN A 502 15.81 -4.26 -30.42
N THR A 503 14.66 -4.31 -29.75
CA THR A 503 13.77 -3.16 -29.56
C THR A 503 13.89 -2.51 -28.19
N PHE A 504 14.78 -2.99 -27.31
CA PHE A 504 14.89 -2.53 -25.92
C PHE A 504 15.04 -1.00 -25.82
N GLU A 505 15.99 -0.42 -26.57
CA GLU A 505 16.24 1.03 -26.57
C GLU A 505 15.07 1.83 -27.18
N ALA A 506 14.42 1.29 -28.22
CA ALA A 506 13.23 1.91 -28.80
C ALA A 506 12.07 1.93 -27.79
N ARG A 507 11.80 0.80 -27.14
CA ARG A 507 10.77 0.65 -26.09
C ARG A 507 11.04 1.56 -24.90
N LYS A 508 12.29 1.64 -24.45
CA LYS A 508 12.68 2.54 -23.36
C LYS A 508 12.39 4.00 -23.73
N ARG A 509 12.76 4.45 -24.93
CA ARG A 509 12.47 5.81 -25.41
C ARG A 509 10.97 6.05 -25.54
N PHE A 510 10.23 5.07 -26.06
CA PHE A 510 8.78 5.14 -26.21
C PHE A 510 8.08 5.28 -24.86
N ASN A 511 8.43 4.44 -23.88
CA ASN A 511 7.92 4.48 -22.51
C ASN A 511 8.27 5.80 -21.81
N ALA A 512 9.49 6.31 -21.99
CA ALA A 512 9.89 7.62 -21.46
C ALA A 512 9.12 8.77 -22.13
N GLY A 513 8.82 8.65 -23.43
CA GLY A 513 7.96 9.58 -24.16
C GLY A 513 6.54 9.60 -23.61
N TYR A 514 5.95 8.43 -23.38
CA TYR A 514 4.63 8.28 -22.74
C TYR A 514 4.62 8.92 -21.35
N ALA A 515 5.57 8.56 -20.49
CA ALA A 515 5.67 9.10 -19.13
C ALA A 515 5.79 10.64 -19.13
N ARG A 516 6.61 11.20 -20.04
CA ARG A 516 6.75 12.65 -20.21
C ARG A 516 5.44 13.31 -20.65
N ALA A 517 4.72 12.71 -21.60
CA ALA A 517 3.44 13.23 -22.07
C ALA A 517 2.38 13.21 -20.97
N ILE A 518 2.27 12.10 -20.22
CA ILE A 518 1.37 11.99 -19.07
C ILE A 518 1.73 13.01 -17.99
N GLY A 519 3.00 13.10 -17.58
CA GLY A 519 3.46 14.07 -16.59
C GLY A 519 3.25 15.52 -17.02
N GLY A 520 3.51 15.83 -18.30
CA GLY A 520 3.22 17.12 -18.91
C GLY A 520 1.72 17.46 -18.88
N SER A 521 0.87 16.48 -19.17
CA SER A 521 -0.59 16.62 -19.11
C SER A 521 -1.10 16.91 -17.70
N PHE A 522 -0.66 16.14 -16.69
CA PHE A 522 -1.03 16.39 -15.29
C PHE A 522 -0.55 17.74 -14.78
N LYS A 523 0.66 18.18 -15.17
CA LYS A 523 1.17 19.51 -14.83
C LYS A 523 0.29 20.61 -15.42
N ALA A 524 -0.14 20.47 -16.68
CA ALA A 524 -1.03 21.43 -17.33
C ALA A 524 -2.43 21.45 -16.68
N ILE A 525 -2.99 20.27 -16.35
CA ILE A 525 -4.24 20.14 -15.58
C ILE A 525 -4.14 20.88 -14.24
N GLY A 526 -3.03 20.72 -13.51
CA GLY A 526 -2.80 21.42 -12.23
C GLY A 526 -2.85 22.95 -12.38
N LEU A 527 -2.34 23.46 -13.51
CA LEU A 527 -2.38 24.88 -13.88
C LEU A 527 -3.73 25.34 -14.45
N GLY A 528 -4.72 24.45 -14.59
CA GLY A 528 -6.02 24.75 -15.17
C GLY A 528 -6.00 24.88 -16.70
N ASP A 529 -4.98 24.38 -17.37
CA ASP A 529 -4.79 24.48 -18.83
C ASP A 529 -5.09 23.14 -19.50
N MET A 530 -6.36 22.91 -19.86
CA MET A 530 -6.77 21.68 -20.53
C MET A 530 -6.25 21.57 -21.96
N ASP A 531 -6.11 22.69 -22.67
CA ASP A 531 -5.66 22.67 -24.06
C ASP A 531 -4.18 22.27 -24.14
N ALA A 532 -3.34 22.79 -23.24
CA ALA A 532 -1.95 22.33 -23.11
C ALA A 532 -1.87 20.87 -22.65
N ALA A 533 -2.78 20.43 -21.78
CA ALA A 533 -2.83 19.05 -21.32
C ALA A 533 -3.15 18.08 -22.47
N ASP A 534 -4.12 18.44 -23.30
CA ASP A 534 -4.52 17.68 -24.49
C ASP A 534 -3.40 17.68 -25.54
N ALA A 535 -2.75 18.82 -25.77
CA ALA A 535 -1.64 18.92 -26.72
C ALA A 535 -0.46 17.99 -26.36
N GLN A 536 -0.15 17.79 -25.07
CA GLN A 536 0.87 16.81 -24.65
C GLN A 536 0.48 15.37 -25.01
N LEU A 537 -0.80 15.02 -24.81
CA LEU A 537 -1.32 13.69 -25.12
C LEU A 537 -1.43 13.46 -26.64
N GLU A 538 -1.88 14.46 -27.38
CA GLU A 538 -1.96 14.43 -28.86
C GLU A 538 -0.58 14.31 -29.51
N ALA A 539 0.43 14.99 -28.97
CA ALA A 539 1.80 14.84 -29.43
C ALA A 539 2.27 13.39 -29.25
N PHE A 540 1.92 12.72 -28.15
CA PHE A 540 2.24 11.32 -27.94
C PHE A 540 1.45 10.38 -28.88
N VAL A 541 0.16 10.62 -29.11
CA VAL A 541 -0.61 9.85 -30.11
C VAL A 541 0.05 9.96 -31.49
N SER A 542 0.52 11.15 -31.88
CA SER A 542 1.25 11.34 -33.14
C SER A 542 2.58 10.55 -33.19
N THR A 543 3.26 10.37 -32.06
CA THR A 543 4.43 9.47 -31.99
C THR A 543 4.06 8.01 -32.13
N CYS A 544 2.87 7.60 -31.66
CA CYS A 544 2.37 6.23 -31.85
C CYS A 544 2.12 5.93 -33.32
N ASP A 545 1.55 6.87 -34.08
CA ASP A 545 1.25 6.70 -35.51
C ASP A 545 2.53 6.55 -36.37
N SER A 546 3.66 7.06 -35.89
CA SER A 546 4.95 7.02 -36.59
C SER A 546 5.91 5.96 -36.07
N GLU A 547 5.56 5.25 -34.99
CA GLU A 547 6.39 4.22 -34.38
C GLU A 547 6.26 2.90 -35.16
N SER A 548 7.28 2.58 -35.96
CA SER A 548 7.32 1.36 -36.78
C SER A 548 8.31 0.31 -36.27
N THR A 549 9.05 0.60 -35.19
CA THR A 549 10.05 -0.33 -34.64
C THR A 549 9.44 -1.31 -33.63
N LEU A 550 8.39 -0.89 -32.93
CA LEU A 550 7.66 -1.71 -31.96
C LEU A 550 6.48 -2.46 -32.61
N LYS A 551 6.10 -3.58 -32.01
CA LYS A 551 4.89 -4.33 -32.34
C LYS A 551 3.68 -3.45 -32.12
N ILE A 552 2.70 -3.53 -33.01
CA ILE A 552 1.48 -2.72 -32.93
C ILE A 552 0.78 -2.85 -31.58
N ARG A 553 0.71 -4.06 -31.01
CA ARG A 553 0.11 -4.30 -29.69
C ARG A 553 0.82 -3.51 -28.58
N GLU A 554 2.15 -3.41 -28.62
CA GLU A 554 2.94 -2.66 -27.63
C GLU A 554 2.74 -1.15 -27.75
N VAL A 555 2.58 -0.64 -28.98
CA VAL A 555 2.24 0.78 -29.20
C VAL A 555 0.83 1.07 -28.68
N LEU A 556 -0.11 0.18 -28.99
CA LEU A 556 -1.52 0.30 -28.61
C LEU A 556 -1.76 0.17 -27.10
N ASP A 557 -0.91 -0.55 -26.36
CA ASP A 557 -0.93 -0.62 -24.88
C ASP A 557 -0.87 0.78 -24.25
N TYR A 558 -0.17 1.73 -24.89
CA TYR A 558 -0.05 3.11 -24.42
C TYR A 558 -1.00 4.06 -25.15
N MET A 559 -1.23 3.83 -26.44
CA MET A 559 -2.08 4.71 -27.25
C MET A 559 -3.55 4.67 -26.81
N ILE A 560 -4.12 3.49 -26.53
CA ILE A 560 -5.53 3.37 -26.13
C ILE A 560 -5.81 4.09 -24.81
N PRO A 561 -5.03 3.91 -23.73
CA PRO A 561 -5.18 4.72 -22.51
C PRO A 561 -5.02 6.22 -22.74
N THR A 562 -4.10 6.67 -23.62
CA THR A 562 -3.97 8.08 -23.98
C THR A 562 -5.22 8.61 -24.69
N LEU A 563 -5.77 7.85 -25.64
CA LEU A 563 -7.02 8.19 -26.32
C LEU A 563 -8.21 8.22 -25.35
N ALA A 564 -8.24 7.35 -24.34
CA ALA A 564 -9.26 7.38 -23.28
C ALA A 564 -9.20 8.69 -22.49
N GLN A 565 -7.99 9.16 -22.13
CA GLN A 565 -7.81 10.46 -21.46
C GLN A 565 -8.21 11.65 -22.34
N LEU A 566 -8.09 11.48 -23.66
CA LEU A 566 -8.54 12.44 -24.66
C LEU A 566 -10.06 12.36 -24.95
N ASP A 567 -10.78 11.41 -24.35
CA ASP A 567 -12.20 11.12 -24.60
C ASP A 567 -12.49 10.73 -26.08
N ARG A 568 -11.51 10.13 -26.78
CA ARG A 568 -11.60 9.74 -28.20
C ARG A 568 -12.04 8.28 -28.38
N VAL A 569 -13.26 7.97 -27.91
CA VAL A 569 -13.79 6.58 -27.85
C VAL A 569 -13.84 5.89 -29.22
N ASP A 570 -14.20 6.60 -30.28
CA ASP A 570 -14.31 6.01 -31.61
C ASP A 570 -12.96 5.52 -32.16
N GLU A 571 -11.89 6.26 -31.89
CA GLU A 571 -10.54 5.88 -32.31
C GLU A 571 -9.99 4.70 -31.51
N MET A 572 -10.28 4.65 -30.21
CA MET A 572 -9.99 3.45 -29.41
C MET A 572 -10.66 2.21 -30.01
N ARG A 573 -11.94 2.32 -30.42
CA ARG A 573 -12.68 1.21 -31.04
C ARG A 573 -12.14 0.82 -32.41
N GLN A 574 -11.58 1.75 -33.17
CA GLN A 574 -10.91 1.49 -34.45
C GLN A 574 -9.54 0.82 -34.26
N ALA A 575 -8.80 1.19 -33.21
CA ALA A 575 -7.52 0.58 -32.87
C ALA A 575 -7.68 -0.84 -32.28
N LEU A 576 -8.73 -1.07 -31.49
CA LEU A 576 -8.95 -2.30 -30.72
C LEU A 576 -8.79 -3.62 -31.51
N PRO A 577 -9.31 -3.79 -32.75
CA PRO A 577 -9.12 -5.02 -33.51
C PRO A 577 -7.66 -5.38 -33.78
N HIS A 578 -6.75 -4.40 -33.82
CA HIS A 578 -5.32 -4.60 -34.02
C HIS A 578 -4.58 -4.93 -32.71
N TYR A 579 -5.22 -4.71 -31.57
CA TYR A 579 -4.68 -5.02 -30.25
C TYR A 579 -5.01 -6.47 -29.83
N LEU A 580 -6.28 -6.86 -30.00
CA LEU A 580 -6.82 -8.09 -29.46
C LEU A 580 -6.12 -9.33 -30.02
N SER A 581 -5.87 -10.30 -29.14
CA SER A 581 -5.20 -11.54 -29.53
C SER A 581 -6.11 -12.41 -30.40
N ASP A 582 -5.54 -12.97 -31.45
CA ASP A 582 -6.19 -13.93 -32.32
C ASP A 582 -6.77 -15.13 -31.54
N TRP A 583 -6.15 -15.49 -30.40
CA TRP A 583 -6.60 -16.58 -29.54
C TRP A 583 -8.00 -16.36 -28.95
N PHE A 584 -8.40 -15.10 -28.73
CA PHE A 584 -9.67 -14.77 -28.08
C PHE A 584 -10.67 -14.08 -29.01
N VAL A 585 -10.25 -13.71 -30.23
CA VAL A 585 -11.12 -13.10 -31.24
C VAL A 585 -11.71 -14.13 -32.20
N ARG A 586 -10.92 -15.13 -32.61
CA ARG A 586 -11.36 -16.16 -33.57
C ARG A 586 -12.25 -17.19 -32.86
N GLY A 587 -13.36 -17.57 -33.49
CA GLY A 587 -14.22 -18.65 -33.00
C GLY A 587 -13.58 -20.02 -33.28
N GLY A 588 -13.84 -21.02 -32.42
CA GLY A 588 -13.37 -22.40 -32.63
C GLY A 588 -11.95 -22.70 -32.15
N VAL A 589 -11.34 -21.80 -31.37
CA VAL A 589 -10.06 -22.07 -30.69
C VAL A 589 -10.33 -22.98 -29.47
N GLU A 590 -9.61 -24.09 -29.39
CA GLU A 590 -9.77 -25.12 -28.34
C GLU A 590 -8.98 -24.79 -27.07
N ASP A 591 -9.27 -25.53 -25.99
CA ASP A 591 -8.52 -25.46 -24.73
C ASP A 591 -7.02 -25.66 -24.96
N ILE A 592 -6.19 -24.73 -24.46
CA ILE A 592 -4.74 -24.83 -24.58
C ILE A 592 -4.20 -26.15 -24.00
N ARG A 593 -4.81 -26.69 -22.95
CA ARG A 593 -4.38 -27.98 -22.40
C ARG A 593 -4.50 -29.09 -23.43
N LEU A 594 -5.61 -29.13 -24.16
CA LEU A 594 -5.83 -30.09 -25.25
C LEU A 594 -4.86 -29.86 -26.42
N VAL A 595 -4.55 -28.60 -26.74
CA VAL A 595 -3.54 -28.27 -27.75
C VAL A 595 -2.17 -28.79 -27.32
N CYS A 596 -1.75 -28.53 -26.09
CA CYS A 596 -0.51 -29.02 -25.50
C CYS A 596 -0.46 -30.56 -25.45
N ASP A 597 -1.55 -31.21 -25.01
CA ASP A 597 -1.68 -32.67 -24.93
C ASP A 597 -1.52 -33.32 -26.31
N ARG A 598 -2.20 -32.80 -27.34
CA ARG A 598 -2.08 -33.32 -28.71
C ARG A 598 -0.70 -33.13 -29.30
N LYS A 599 -0.02 -32.03 -28.96
CA LYS A 599 1.34 -31.74 -29.43
C LYS A 599 2.43 -32.45 -28.62
N GLY A 600 2.06 -33.17 -27.56
CA GLY A 600 3.01 -33.91 -26.74
C GLY A 600 4.02 -33.03 -26.01
N VAL A 601 3.66 -31.77 -25.72
CA VAL A 601 4.60 -30.82 -25.10
C VAL A 601 4.80 -31.12 -23.62
N THR A 602 6.00 -30.84 -23.12
CA THR A 602 6.39 -31.04 -21.73
C THR A 602 5.54 -30.18 -20.76
N SER A 603 5.51 -30.56 -19.47
CA SER A 603 4.78 -29.84 -18.42
C SER A 603 5.14 -28.36 -18.39
N ASP A 604 6.41 -28.03 -18.51
CA ASP A 604 6.93 -26.68 -18.30
C ASP A 604 6.52 -25.76 -19.45
N VAL A 605 6.59 -26.25 -20.70
CA VAL A 605 6.12 -25.54 -21.89
C VAL A 605 4.61 -25.35 -21.82
N ARG A 606 3.87 -26.35 -21.33
CA ARG A 606 2.42 -26.26 -21.10
C ARG A 606 2.07 -25.19 -20.07
N GLU A 607 2.73 -25.18 -18.92
CA GLU A 607 2.50 -24.19 -17.88
C GLU A 607 2.84 -22.77 -18.35
N HIS A 608 3.95 -22.62 -19.06
CA HIS A 608 4.33 -21.37 -19.69
C HIS A 608 3.26 -20.89 -20.70
N ALA A 609 2.82 -21.76 -21.62
CA ALA A 609 1.78 -21.44 -22.60
C ALA A 609 0.45 -21.04 -21.96
N ILE A 610 0.07 -21.68 -20.83
CA ILE A 610 -1.10 -21.31 -20.03
C ILE A 610 -0.90 -19.93 -19.40
N LYS A 611 0.29 -19.65 -18.85
CA LYS A 611 0.62 -18.36 -18.23
C LYS A 611 0.56 -17.22 -19.27
N VAL A 612 1.22 -17.37 -20.42
CA VAL A 612 1.21 -16.36 -21.49
C VAL A 612 -0.22 -16.06 -21.96
N ARG A 613 -1.05 -17.10 -22.18
CA ARG A 613 -2.46 -16.91 -22.53
C ARG A 613 -3.25 -16.21 -21.43
N ARG A 614 -2.99 -16.54 -20.16
CA ARG A 614 -3.65 -15.88 -19.02
C ARG A 614 -3.31 -14.39 -19.00
N ASP A 615 -2.04 -14.04 -19.07
CA ASP A 615 -1.58 -12.65 -19.04
C ASP A 615 -2.15 -11.86 -20.25
N THR A 616 -2.18 -12.49 -21.42
CA THR A 616 -2.83 -11.94 -22.63
C THR A 616 -4.33 -11.73 -22.45
N ALA A 617 -5.03 -12.67 -21.80
CA ALA A 617 -6.46 -12.57 -21.52
C ALA A 617 -6.77 -11.43 -20.54
N GLU A 618 -5.96 -11.26 -19.49
CA GLU A 618 -6.07 -10.15 -18.54
C GLU A 618 -5.93 -8.79 -19.26
N GLN A 619 -4.93 -8.66 -20.15
CA GLN A 619 -4.71 -7.48 -20.99
C GLN A 619 -5.88 -7.21 -21.97
N ASP A 620 -6.31 -8.23 -22.71
CA ASP A 620 -7.41 -8.10 -23.68
C ASP A 620 -8.71 -7.66 -23.00
N ILE A 621 -9.01 -8.16 -21.79
CA ILE A 621 -10.16 -7.73 -20.99
C ILE A 621 -10.04 -6.26 -20.59
N SER A 622 -8.89 -5.85 -20.06
CA SER A 622 -8.63 -4.49 -19.61
C SER A 622 -8.78 -3.48 -20.75
N ILE A 623 -8.14 -3.74 -21.90
CA ILE A 623 -8.20 -2.86 -23.06
C ILE A 623 -9.59 -2.86 -23.71
N CYS A 624 -10.33 -3.98 -23.72
CA CYS A 624 -11.74 -3.99 -24.13
C CYS A 624 -12.61 -3.07 -23.28
N PHE A 625 -12.41 -3.09 -21.97
CA PHE A 625 -13.12 -2.22 -21.04
C PHE A 625 -12.75 -0.74 -21.30
N MET A 626 -11.46 -0.42 -21.41
CA MET A 626 -10.98 0.95 -21.67
C MET A 626 -11.50 1.51 -22.99
N ALA A 627 -11.50 0.69 -24.05
CA ALA A 627 -12.05 1.07 -25.37
C ALA A 627 -13.59 1.07 -25.41
N GLN A 628 -14.26 0.79 -24.29
CA GLN A 628 -15.73 0.75 -24.17
C GLN A 628 -16.38 -0.15 -25.23
N ALA A 629 -15.78 -1.31 -25.50
CA ALA A 629 -16.22 -2.27 -26.51
C ALA A 629 -17.28 -3.24 -25.95
N TRP A 630 -18.39 -2.67 -25.49
CA TRP A 630 -19.46 -3.37 -24.76
C TRP A 630 -20.09 -4.53 -25.55
N ASP A 631 -20.11 -4.44 -26.88
CA ASP A 631 -20.64 -5.45 -27.79
C ASP A 631 -19.70 -6.66 -27.98
N LYS A 632 -18.38 -6.41 -27.99
CA LYS A 632 -17.35 -7.45 -28.18
C LYS A 632 -16.97 -8.17 -26.89
N GLY A 633 -17.05 -7.48 -25.75
CA GLY A 633 -16.67 -7.99 -24.43
C GLY A 633 -17.23 -9.38 -24.09
N PRO A 634 -18.56 -9.60 -24.14
CA PRO A 634 -19.16 -10.88 -23.80
C PRO A 634 -18.72 -12.03 -24.71
N ARG A 635 -18.35 -11.74 -25.96
CA ARG A 635 -17.82 -12.74 -26.90
C ARG A 635 -16.40 -13.12 -26.51
N ILE A 636 -15.56 -12.14 -26.19
CA ILE A 636 -14.18 -12.35 -25.73
C ILE A 636 -14.16 -13.15 -24.42
N LEU A 637 -14.98 -12.77 -23.44
CA LEU A 637 -15.10 -13.51 -22.17
C LEU A 637 -15.51 -14.98 -22.38
N ARG A 638 -16.41 -15.24 -23.34
CA ARG A 638 -16.80 -16.62 -23.71
C ARG A 638 -15.64 -17.39 -24.35
N ASN A 639 -14.90 -16.74 -25.26
CA ASN A 639 -13.76 -17.36 -25.92
C ASN A 639 -12.63 -17.65 -24.92
N ILE A 640 -12.35 -16.72 -23.99
CA ILE A 640 -11.42 -16.95 -22.87
C ILE A 640 -11.85 -18.15 -22.03
N ALA A 641 -13.14 -18.28 -21.69
CA ALA A 641 -13.65 -19.44 -20.96
C ALA A 641 -13.49 -20.77 -21.73
N THR A 642 -13.40 -20.72 -23.06
CA THR A 642 -13.21 -21.91 -23.92
C THR A 642 -11.74 -22.27 -24.03
N VAL A 643 -10.87 -21.27 -24.23
CA VAL A 643 -9.42 -21.45 -24.38
C VAL A 643 -8.72 -21.70 -23.04
N LEU A 644 -9.25 -21.13 -21.95
CA LEU A 644 -8.75 -21.24 -20.57
C LEU A 644 -9.93 -21.53 -19.60
N PRO A 645 -10.41 -22.78 -19.49
CA PRO A 645 -11.57 -23.11 -18.66
C PRO A 645 -11.47 -22.68 -17.20
N ASP A 646 -10.27 -22.75 -16.61
CA ASP A 646 -10.03 -22.42 -15.20
C ASP A 646 -9.78 -20.93 -14.94
N PHE A 647 -9.74 -20.07 -15.96
CA PHE A 647 -9.33 -18.66 -15.83
C PHE A 647 -10.13 -17.92 -14.75
N PHE A 648 -11.46 -17.93 -14.87
CA PHE A 648 -12.35 -17.21 -13.95
C PHE A 648 -12.43 -17.86 -12.56
N TYR A 649 -12.19 -19.17 -12.46
CA TYR A 649 -12.14 -19.87 -11.18
C TYR A 649 -10.86 -19.52 -10.41
N LYS A 650 -9.71 -19.53 -11.09
CA LYS A 650 -8.42 -19.16 -10.51
C LYS A 650 -8.35 -17.68 -10.13
N ALA A 651 -8.94 -16.79 -10.92
CA ALA A 651 -9.06 -15.37 -10.54
C ALA A 651 -9.79 -15.19 -9.19
N ARG A 652 -10.74 -16.06 -8.83
CA ARG A 652 -11.45 -15.99 -7.54
C ARG A 652 -10.70 -16.66 -6.39
N THR A 653 -10.07 -17.80 -6.66
CA THR A 653 -9.49 -18.68 -5.63
C THR A 653 -8.01 -18.43 -5.37
N GLN A 654 -7.29 -17.82 -6.32
CA GLN A 654 -5.86 -17.50 -6.26
C GLN A 654 -5.64 -16.03 -6.67
N PRO A 655 -6.18 -15.06 -5.91
CA PRO A 655 -6.13 -13.66 -6.28
C PRO A 655 -4.69 -13.10 -6.24
N LYS A 656 -4.30 -12.42 -7.31
CA LYS A 656 -3.16 -11.48 -7.34
C LYS A 656 -3.59 -10.11 -6.77
N PRO A 657 -2.65 -9.22 -6.39
CA PRO A 657 -2.98 -7.90 -5.83
C PRO A 657 -3.94 -7.02 -6.66
N ASP A 658 -3.94 -7.19 -7.98
CA ASP A 658 -4.74 -6.44 -8.96
C ASP A 658 -5.99 -7.19 -9.45
N THR A 659 -6.23 -8.41 -8.98
CA THR A 659 -7.32 -9.27 -9.49
C THR A 659 -8.71 -8.68 -9.29
N TRP A 660 -8.89 -7.82 -8.28
CA TRP A 660 -10.15 -7.10 -8.08
C TRP A 660 -10.46 -6.12 -9.22
N GLN A 661 -9.44 -5.55 -9.89
CA GLN A 661 -9.62 -4.67 -11.06
C GLN A 661 -10.11 -5.48 -12.25
N LEU A 662 -9.48 -6.65 -12.48
CA LEU A 662 -9.91 -7.59 -13.51
C LEU A 662 -11.38 -8.01 -13.31
N LEU A 663 -11.76 -8.39 -12.08
CA LEU A 663 -13.15 -8.73 -11.73
C LEU A 663 -14.11 -7.56 -11.95
N THR A 664 -13.67 -6.33 -11.68
CA THR A 664 -14.42 -5.10 -11.95
C THR A 664 -14.67 -4.92 -13.46
N PHE A 665 -13.64 -5.12 -14.30
CA PHE A 665 -13.78 -5.03 -15.76
C PHE A 665 -14.70 -6.11 -16.32
N ILE A 666 -14.56 -7.35 -15.83
CA ILE A 666 -15.46 -8.46 -16.21
C ILE A 666 -16.91 -8.14 -15.80
N GLY A 667 -17.11 -7.61 -14.59
CA GLY A 667 -18.40 -7.15 -14.09
C GLY A 667 -19.03 -6.11 -15.03
N ALA A 668 -18.27 -5.09 -15.42
CA ALA A 668 -18.74 -4.02 -16.32
C ALA A 668 -19.12 -4.54 -17.71
N LEU A 669 -18.34 -5.45 -18.28
CA LEU A 669 -18.65 -6.06 -19.58
C LEU A 669 -19.93 -6.90 -19.51
N TYR A 670 -20.19 -7.59 -18.39
CA TYR A 670 -21.45 -8.31 -18.19
C TYR A 670 -22.64 -7.39 -17.90
N GLU A 671 -22.43 -6.31 -17.14
CA GLU A 671 -23.43 -5.29 -16.83
C GLU A 671 -23.98 -4.69 -18.13
N ARG A 672 -23.09 -4.21 -19.00
CA ARG A 672 -23.47 -3.59 -20.29
C ARG A 672 -24.09 -4.58 -21.28
N ALA A 673 -23.83 -5.87 -21.09
CA ALA A 673 -24.49 -6.95 -21.83
C ALA A 673 -25.82 -7.42 -21.21
N SER A 674 -26.34 -6.68 -20.21
CA SER A 674 -27.57 -7.01 -19.46
C SER A 674 -27.55 -8.38 -18.76
N LYS A 675 -26.36 -8.94 -18.48
CA LYS A 675 -26.20 -10.18 -17.70
C LYS A 675 -25.98 -9.86 -16.23
N LEU A 676 -27.00 -9.27 -15.62
CA LEU A 676 -26.90 -8.61 -14.30
C LEU A 676 -26.48 -9.56 -13.18
N ASP A 677 -26.93 -10.82 -13.18
CA ASP A 677 -26.56 -11.81 -12.16
C ASP A 677 -25.05 -12.13 -12.21
N LYS A 678 -24.48 -12.25 -13.41
CA LYS A 678 -23.03 -12.42 -13.57
C LYS A 678 -22.26 -11.15 -13.23
N ALA A 679 -22.82 -9.98 -13.57
CA ALA A 679 -22.21 -8.70 -13.27
C ALA A 679 -22.07 -8.52 -11.75
N ILE A 680 -23.16 -8.71 -10.99
CA ILE A 680 -23.17 -8.53 -9.54
C ILE A 680 -22.23 -9.53 -8.84
N GLU A 681 -22.20 -10.80 -9.27
CA GLU A 681 -21.26 -11.79 -8.71
C GLU A 681 -19.80 -11.36 -8.86
N ASN A 682 -19.38 -10.95 -10.07
CA ASN A 682 -17.99 -10.52 -10.29
C ASN A 682 -17.66 -9.23 -9.51
N TYR A 683 -18.60 -8.28 -9.45
CA TYR A 683 -18.39 -7.07 -8.65
C TYR A 683 -18.32 -7.38 -7.15
N LEU A 684 -19.12 -8.30 -6.62
CA LEU A 684 -19.06 -8.71 -5.22
C LEU A 684 -17.74 -9.44 -4.89
N ASP A 685 -17.25 -10.28 -5.80
CA ASP A 685 -15.92 -10.89 -5.67
C ASP A 685 -14.82 -9.81 -5.67
N GLY A 686 -14.91 -8.84 -6.57
CA GLY A 686 -14.01 -7.68 -6.60
C GLY A 686 -14.04 -6.87 -5.30
N LEU A 687 -15.24 -6.61 -4.77
CA LEU A 687 -15.44 -5.93 -3.48
C LEU A 687 -14.83 -6.71 -2.32
N TYR A 688 -15.03 -8.03 -2.27
CA TYR A 688 -14.43 -8.88 -1.25
C TYR A 688 -12.90 -8.79 -1.27
N GLN A 689 -12.28 -8.83 -2.44
CA GLN A 689 -10.83 -8.68 -2.58
C GLN A 689 -10.34 -7.29 -2.15
N VAL A 690 -11.04 -6.21 -2.56
CA VAL A 690 -10.70 -4.84 -2.13
C VAL A 690 -10.78 -4.69 -0.62
N GLU A 691 -11.82 -5.21 0.03
CA GLU A 691 -11.95 -5.12 1.50
C GLU A 691 -10.94 -5.99 2.24
N ASN A 692 -10.61 -7.17 1.71
CA ASN A 692 -9.53 -8.00 2.24
C ASN A 692 -8.19 -7.27 2.20
N LEU A 693 -7.85 -6.67 1.07
CA LEU A 693 -6.65 -5.83 0.93
C LEU A 693 -6.70 -4.69 1.96
N ARG A 694 -7.83 -3.98 2.07
CA ARG A 694 -7.98 -2.84 2.98
C ARG A 694 -7.74 -3.23 4.44
N SER A 695 -8.17 -4.42 4.84
CA SER A 695 -7.98 -4.95 6.20
C SER A 695 -6.50 -5.19 6.56
N MET A 696 -5.62 -5.36 5.56
CA MET A 696 -4.18 -5.59 5.76
C MET A 696 -3.38 -4.30 5.90
N ILE A 697 -3.88 -3.18 5.39
CA ILE A 697 -3.24 -1.86 5.55
C ILE A 697 -3.68 -1.26 6.89
N SER A 698 -2.73 -0.93 7.74
CA SER A 698 -3.02 -0.38 9.07
C SER A 698 -3.12 1.14 9.06
N ASN A 699 -2.31 1.82 8.25
CA ASN A 699 -2.27 3.27 8.17
C ASN A 699 -3.44 3.82 7.31
N PRO A 700 -4.30 4.70 7.85
CA PRO A 700 -5.46 5.25 7.15
C PRO A 700 -5.11 6.15 5.95
N ASP A 701 -3.93 6.78 5.91
CA ASP A 701 -3.47 7.53 4.74
C ASP A 701 -2.92 6.61 3.65
N ASP A 702 -2.27 5.50 3.99
CA ASP A 702 -1.85 4.51 2.99
C ASP A 702 -3.06 3.74 2.44
N ARG A 703 -4.09 3.46 3.27
CA ARG A 703 -5.40 2.97 2.79
C ARG A 703 -5.97 3.92 1.75
N ARG A 704 -5.91 5.23 2.01
CA ARG A 704 -6.36 6.24 1.05
C ARG A 704 -5.65 6.08 -0.29
N LYS A 705 -4.31 6.05 -0.29
CA LYS A 705 -3.51 5.95 -1.52
C LYS A 705 -3.76 4.63 -2.27
N ALA A 706 -3.83 3.51 -1.56
CA ALA A 706 -3.98 2.19 -2.16
C ALA A 706 -5.33 1.96 -2.88
N TYR A 707 -6.41 2.57 -2.38
CA TYR A 707 -7.78 2.32 -2.85
C TYR A 707 -8.46 3.52 -3.49
N SER A 708 -7.82 4.69 -3.53
CA SER A 708 -8.35 5.86 -4.21
C SER A 708 -7.91 5.86 -5.69
N THR A 709 -8.45 4.92 -6.49
CA THR A 709 -8.16 4.80 -7.93
C THR A 709 -9.43 4.89 -8.79
N GLN A 710 -9.30 5.20 -10.08
CA GLN A 710 -10.46 5.23 -11.00
C GLN A 710 -11.15 3.86 -11.07
N HIS A 711 -10.41 2.78 -10.79
CA HIS A 711 -10.92 1.42 -10.78
C HIS A 711 -11.83 1.13 -9.58
N THR A 712 -11.54 1.68 -8.39
CA THR A 712 -12.47 1.52 -7.25
C THR A 712 -13.74 2.32 -7.47
N ALA A 713 -13.66 3.51 -8.07
CA ALA A 713 -14.84 4.26 -8.49
C ALA A 713 -15.70 3.44 -9.49
N GLU A 714 -15.08 2.77 -10.45
CA GLU A 714 -15.79 1.85 -11.37
C GLU A 714 -16.45 0.68 -10.65
N LEU A 715 -15.79 0.07 -9.67
CA LEU A 715 -16.34 -1.01 -8.87
C LEU A 715 -17.61 -0.59 -8.12
N PHE A 716 -17.56 0.51 -7.36
CA PHE A 716 -18.71 0.97 -6.57
C PHE A 716 -19.84 1.52 -7.45
N CYS A 717 -19.51 2.26 -8.52
CA CYS A 717 -20.53 2.72 -9.46
C CYS A 717 -21.18 1.55 -10.20
N GLY A 718 -20.42 0.54 -10.62
CA GLY A 718 -20.93 -0.68 -11.26
C GLY A 718 -21.83 -1.51 -10.35
N LEU A 719 -21.44 -1.68 -9.08
CA LEU A 719 -22.28 -2.28 -8.04
C LEU A 719 -23.61 -1.53 -7.89
N ALA A 720 -23.58 -0.21 -7.81
CA ALA A 720 -24.77 0.63 -7.66
C ALA A 720 -25.67 0.59 -8.91
N ARG A 721 -25.11 0.75 -10.11
CA ARG A 721 -25.87 0.66 -11.38
C ARG A 721 -26.52 -0.71 -11.55
N THR A 722 -25.77 -1.78 -11.28
CA THR A 722 -26.28 -3.16 -11.36
C THR A 722 -27.40 -3.38 -10.34
N SER A 723 -27.26 -2.86 -9.12
CA SER A 723 -28.29 -2.92 -8.09
C SER A 723 -29.57 -2.18 -8.52
N VAL A 724 -29.45 -0.97 -9.07
CA VAL A 724 -30.60 -0.22 -9.62
C VAL A 724 -31.26 -0.96 -10.79
N ALA A 725 -30.48 -1.65 -11.63
CA ALA A 725 -31.03 -2.45 -12.72
C ALA A 725 -31.77 -3.71 -12.18
N LEU A 726 -31.22 -4.36 -11.16
CA LEU A 726 -31.84 -5.52 -10.50
C LEU A 726 -33.12 -5.15 -9.74
N SER A 727 -33.22 -3.94 -9.17
CA SER A 727 -34.44 -3.49 -8.46
C SER A 727 -35.68 -3.39 -9.37
N ARG A 728 -35.46 -3.28 -10.69
CA ARG A 728 -36.52 -3.23 -11.71
C ARG A 728 -36.95 -4.61 -12.20
N ARG A 729 -36.24 -5.68 -11.82
CA ARG A 729 -36.55 -7.07 -12.20
C ARG A 729 -37.38 -7.75 -11.12
N THR A 730 -38.42 -8.46 -11.53
CA THR A 730 -39.28 -9.25 -10.61
C THR A 730 -38.72 -10.64 -10.33
N ASP A 731 -37.83 -11.15 -11.17
CA ASP A 731 -37.21 -12.48 -11.10
C ASP A 731 -35.80 -12.47 -10.48
N ALA A 732 -35.29 -11.30 -10.10
CA ALA A 732 -33.97 -11.17 -9.51
C ALA A 732 -33.96 -11.76 -8.09
N LYS A 733 -32.88 -12.48 -7.75
CA LYS A 733 -32.58 -12.85 -6.37
C LYS A 733 -32.50 -11.60 -5.50
N ARG A 734 -33.00 -11.67 -4.28
CA ARG A 734 -32.95 -10.54 -3.34
C ARG A 734 -31.52 -10.37 -2.80
N PRO A 735 -31.11 -9.16 -2.37
CA PRO A 735 -29.73 -8.93 -1.92
C PRO A 735 -29.35 -9.77 -0.68
N ASP A 736 -30.29 -10.10 0.22
CA ASP A 736 -30.07 -10.98 1.37
C ASP A 736 -29.64 -12.41 0.97
N GLU A 737 -30.08 -12.88 -0.20
CA GLU A 737 -29.64 -14.17 -0.77
C GLU A 737 -28.17 -14.14 -1.22
N TYR A 738 -27.63 -12.95 -1.50
CA TYR A 738 -26.20 -12.70 -1.72
C TYR A 738 -25.45 -12.37 -0.42
N ARG A 739 -26.08 -12.53 0.76
CA ARG A 739 -25.55 -12.16 2.08
C ARG A 739 -25.26 -10.66 2.25
N LEU A 740 -26.03 -9.83 1.54
CA LEU A 740 -25.97 -8.38 1.68
C LEU A 740 -26.91 -7.90 2.81
N PRO A 741 -26.64 -6.73 3.42
CA PRO A 741 -27.29 -6.28 4.67
C PRO A 741 -28.77 -5.86 4.52
N THR A 742 -29.28 -5.68 3.31
CA THR A 742 -30.66 -5.26 3.05
C THR A 742 -31.38 -6.23 2.11
N SER A 743 -32.71 -6.18 2.11
CA SER A 743 -33.57 -6.90 1.16
C SER A 743 -33.96 -6.06 -0.06
N SER A 744 -33.65 -4.75 -0.06
CA SER A 744 -33.95 -3.81 -1.15
C SER A 744 -32.70 -3.54 -1.99
N TRP A 745 -32.80 -3.78 -3.29
CA TRP A 745 -31.72 -3.45 -4.23
C TRP A 745 -31.46 -1.94 -4.35
N LEU A 746 -32.47 -1.08 -4.12
CA LEU A 746 -32.28 0.37 -4.12
C LEU A 746 -31.46 0.81 -2.89
N ASP A 747 -31.79 0.31 -1.71
CA ASP A 747 -31.03 0.59 -0.49
C ASP A 747 -29.60 0.05 -0.60
N GLN A 748 -29.45 -1.11 -1.25
CA GLN A 748 -28.14 -1.70 -1.50
C GLN A 748 -27.29 -0.87 -2.46
N ALA A 749 -27.91 -0.21 -3.45
CA ALA A 749 -27.22 0.72 -4.34
C ALA A 749 -26.63 1.91 -3.57
N LEU A 750 -27.42 2.48 -2.65
CA LEU A 750 -26.95 3.54 -1.75
C LEU A 750 -25.81 3.06 -0.86
N ILE A 751 -25.94 1.87 -0.25
CA ILE A 751 -24.88 1.26 0.56
C ILE A 751 -23.59 1.13 -0.24
N PHE A 752 -23.65 0.68 -1.50
CA PHE A 752 -22.44 0.54 -2.31
C PHE A 752 -21.77 1.88 -2.63
N LEU A 753 -22.54 2.91 -3.01
CA LEU A 753 -21.96 4.25 -3.23
C LEU A 753 -21.34 4.80 -1.96
N GLU A 754 -22.06 4.77 -0.83
CA GLU A 754 -21.57 5.26 0.46
C GLU A 754 -20.36 4.47 0.98
N ARG A 755 -20.31 3.16 0.74
CA ARG A 755 -19.12 2.35 1.05
C ARG A 755 -17.92 2.76 0.23
N GLY A 756 -18.09 3.31 -0.96
CA GLY A 756 -17.00 3.82 -1.80
C GLY A 756 -16.50 5.21 -1.41
N ARG A 757 -17.11 5.88 -0.43
CA ARG A 757 -16.93 7.32 -0.15
C ARG A 757 -16.25 7.59 1.18
N ALA A 758 -15.50 8.69 1.23
CA ALA A 758 -14.94 9.32 2.44
C ALA A 758 -14.32 8.32 3.44
N ARG A 759 -13.70 7.23 2.94
CA ARG A 759 -13.32 6.06 3.74
C ARG A 759 -12.34 6.43 4.84
N THR A 760 -11.29 7.18 4.53
CA THR A 760 -10.29 7.57 5.52
C THR A 760 -10.85 8.54 6.54
N LEU A 761 -11.70 9.49 6.13
CA LEU A 761 -12.39 10.39 7.07
C LEU A 761 -13.33 9.61 8.01
N LEU A 762 -14.11 8.66 7.48
CA LEU A 762 -15.01 7.82 8.27
C LEU A 762 -14.25 6.88 9.22
N ASP A 763 -13.16 6.26 8.76
CA ASP A 763 -12.27 5.45 9.58
C ASP A 763 -11.83 6.27 10.80
N ILE A 764 -11.39 7.52 10.60
CA ILE A 764 -10.91 8.40 11.68
C ILE A 764 -12.06 8.85 12.58
N LEU A 765 -13.20 9.28 12.02
CA LEU A 765 -14.38 9.67 12.79
C LEU A 765 -14.90 8.51 13.66
N GLN A 766 -14.80 7.26 13.19
CA GLN A 766 -15.19 6.07 13.96
C GLN A 766 -14.15 5.66 15.00
N ALA A 767 -12.86 5.88 14.75
CA ALA A 767 -11.80 5.62 15.73
C ALA A 767 -12.07 6.35 17.06
N HIS A 768 -12.68 7.54 17.02
CA HIS A 768 -13.12 8.28 18.20
C HIS A 768 -14.15 7.54 19.07
N ASP A 769 -14.94 6.60 18.51
CA ASP A 769 -15.98 5.88 19.23
C ASP A 769 -15.43 4.63 19.97
N PHE A 770 -14.34 4.03 19.48
CA PHE A 770 -13.83 2.74 19.96
C PHE A 770 -12.54 2.82 20.78
N ALA A 771 -11.78 3.91 20.65
CA ALA A 771 -10.53 4.11 21.36
C ALA A 771 -10.72 4.93 22.64
N GLY A 772 -10.05 4.53 23.73
CA GLY A 772 -9.90 5.40 24.90
C GLY A 772 -9.14 6.68 24.53
N VAL A 773 -9.40 7.79 25.23
CA VAL A 773 -8.84 9.12 24.92
C VAL A 773 -7.31 9.09 24.75
N GLU A 774 -6.59 8.39 25.63
CA GLU A 774 -5.14 8.26 25.57
C GLU A 774 -4.65 7.48 24.32
N SER A 775 -5.35 6.39 23.96
CA SER A 775 -5.01 5.56 22.78
C SER A 775 -5.26 6.32 21.48
N LEU A 776 -6.37 7.07 21.43
CA LEU A 776 -6.70 7.93 20.31
C LEU A 776 -5.64 9.04 20.16
N GLN A 777 -5.26 9.71 21.25
CA GLN A 777 -4.27 10.78 21.22
C GLN A 777 -2.90 10.26 20.74
N ALA A 778 -2.44 9.12 21.26
CA ALA A 778 -1.22 8.47 20.79
C ALA A 778 -1.27 8.12 19.29
N SER A 779 -2.43 7.67 18.78
CA SER A 779 -2.60 7.39 17.35
C SER A 779 -2.58 8.65 16.49
N MET A 780 -3.16 9.75 16.97
CA MET A 780 -3.17 11.03 16.26
C MET A 780 -1.76 11.64 16.22
N GLU A 781 -0.99 11.50 17.30
CA GLU A 781 0.43 11.88 17.36
C GLU A 781 1.28 11.07 16.39
N GLU A 782 1.05 9.75 16.29
CA GLU A 782 1.77 8.90 15.34
C GLU A 782 1.37 9.19 13.89
N LEU A 783 0.08 9.39 13.59
CA LEU A 783 -0.38 9.83 12.26
C LEU A 783 0.23 11.18 11.88
N TYR A 784 0.27 12.12 12.83
CA TYR A 784 0.93 13.41 12.65
C TYR A 784 2.41 13.23 12.32
N ARG A 785 3.11 12.37 13.06
CA ARG A 785 4.52 12.05 12.83
C ARG A 785 4.74 11.45 11.44
N THR A 786 3.97 10.44 11.06
CA THR A 786 4.08 9.78 9.75
C THR A 786 3.80 10.74 8.61
N ARG A 787 2.76 11.58 8.74
CA ARG A 787 2.49 12.66 7.77
C ARG A 787 3.68 13.60 7.67
N LEU A 788 4.23 14.07 8.79
CA LEU A 788 5.36 15.00 8.83
C LEU A 788 6.65 14.40 8.24
N LEU A 789 6.93 13.12 8.49
CA LEU A 789 8.07 12.42 7.87
C LEU A 789 7.85 12.23 6.37
N SER A 790 6.63 11.88 5.98
CA SER A 790 6.27 11.76 4.56
C SER A 790 6.46 13.09 3.83
N THR A 791 6.12 14.23 4.45
CA THR A 791 6.32 15.51 3.78
C THR A 791 7.77 15.80 3.49
N LEU A 792 8.70 15.39 4.37
CA LEU A 792 10.15 15.50 4.11
C LEU A 792 10.62 14.53 3.02
N ILE A 793 10.13 13.29 3.03
CA ILE A 793 10.48 12.27 2.00
C ILE A 793 10.04 12.72 0.61
N HIS A 794 8.87 13.38 0.52
CA HIS A 794 8.29 13.83 -0.76
C HIS A 794 8.63 15.29 -1.10
N SER A 795 9.26 16.05 -0.18
CA SER A 795 9.51 17.47 -0.40
C SER A 795 10.58 17.72 -1.45
N HIS A 796 10.22 18.49 -2.47
CA HIS A 796 11.13 18.90 -3.53
C HIS A 796 12.09 20.00 -3.06
N CYS A 797 13.39 19.82 -3.28
CA CYS A 797 14.35 20.92 -3.36
C CYS A 797 14.61 21.24 -4.84
N ARG A 798 14.37 22.48 -5.25
CA ARG A 798 15.00 23.00 -6.47
C ARG A 798 16.53 23.07 -6.26
N PRO A 799 17.36 22.93 -7.30
CA PRO A 799 18.81 23.13 -7.18
C PRO A 799 19.10 24.49 -6.51
N GLY A 800 19.85 24.48 -5.40
CA GLY A 800 20.13 25.67 -4.56
C GLY A 800 19.21 25.88 -3.35
N GLY A 801 18.22 25.03 -3.11
CA GLY A 801 17.27 25.11 -1.99
C GLY A 801 17.58 24.23 -0.77
N GLU A 802 18.75 23.59 -0.72
CA GLU A 802 19.11 22.59 0.30
C GLU A 802 19.08 23.13 1.74
N GLN A 803 19.43 24.41 1.94
CA GLN A 803 19.36 25.05 3.26
C GLN A 803 17.93 25.09 3.81
N ASN A 804 16.92 25.30 2.95
CA ASN A 804 15.52 25.32 3.39
C ASN A 804 15.03 23.92 3.78
N LEU A 805 15.45 22.87 3.07
CA LEU A 805 15.11 21.48 3.43
C LEU A 805 15.81 21.05 4.72
N LEU A 806 17.09 21.42 4.90
CA LEU A 806 17.81 21.16 6.15
C LEU A 806 17.16 21.89 7.33
N GLN A 807 16.75 23.15 7.14
CA GLN A 807 16.02 23.89 8.18
C GLN A 807 14.65 23.24 8.46
N ARG A 808 13.93 22.80 7.43
CA ARG A 808 12.67 22.06 7.59
C ARG A 808 12.87 20.74 8.34
N ALA A 809 13.88 19.96 7.97
CA ALA A 809 14.23 18.71 8.63
C ALA A 809 14.59 18.95 10.11
N ARG A 810 15.33 20.02 10.42
CA ARG A 810 15.61 20.45 11.80
C ARG A 810 14.35 20.82 12.57
N ASN A 811 13.47 21.63 11.99
CA ASN A 811 12.20 22.02 12.61
C ASN A 811 11.30 20.79 12.86
N VAL A 812 11.31 19.82 11.94
CA VAL A 812 10.60 18.55 12.11
C VAL A 812 11.23 17.71 13.23
N ALA A 813 12.56 17.58 13.25
CA ALA A 813 13.28 16.87 14.31
C ALA A 813 12.95 17.45 15.69
N GLU A 814 12.98 18.78 15.82
CA GLU A 814 12.61 19.50 17.04
C GLU A 814 11.16 19.21 17.46
N LYS A 815 10.20 19.34 16.53
CA LYS A 815 8.78 19.02 16.80
C LYS A 815 8.56 17.57 17.21
N LEU A 816 9.40 16.65 16.74
CA LEU A 816 9.33 15.23 17.04
C LEU A 816 10.16 14.82 18.28
N GLY A 817 10.84 15.78 18.94
CA GLY A 817 11.71 15.52 20.08
C GLY A 817 12.97 14.71 19.73
N ILE A 818 13.42 14.75 18.48
CA ILE A 818 14.58 14.01 17.98
C ILE A 818 15.76 14.97 17.85
N SER A 819 16.96 14.53 18.22
CA SER A 819 18.17 15.30 17.99
C SER A 819 18.38 15.55 16.49
N ALA A 820 18.44 16.84 16.12
CA ALA A 820 18.63 17.29 14.74
C ALA A 820 19.91 16.74 14.08
N ASP A 821 20.96 16.48 14.87
CA ASP A 821 22.23 15.96 14.37
C ASP A 821 22.15 14.49 13.94
N THR A 822 21.13 13.77 14.41
CA THR A 822 20.91 12.34 14.13
C THR A 822 19.66 12.06 13.30
N PHE A 823 18.96 13.11 12.87
CA PHE A 823 17.67 13.00 12.23
C PHE A 823 17.79 12.65 10.73
N ASP A 824 17.48 11.40 10.38
CA ASP A 824 17.22 10.97 9.00
C ASP A 824 15.72 10.72 8.84
N PRO A 825 14.98 11.51 8.03
CA PRO A 825 13.53 11.33 7.87
C PRO A 825 13.18 9.97 7.27
N VAL A 826 14.05 9.43 6.40
CA VAL A 826 13.87 8.09 5.81
C VAL A 826 14.05 7.01 6.89
N GLY A 827 15.14 7.11 7.66
CA GLY A 827 15.40 6.20 8.77
C GLY A 827 14.33 6.25 9.86
N GLU A 828 13.80 7.44 10.17
CA GLU A 828 12.70 7.59 11.15
C GLU A 828 11.38 7.01 10.67
N ALA A 829 11.06 7.12 9.38
CA ALA A 829 9.84 6.54 8.81
C ALA A 829 9.86 5.00 8.88
N LEU A 830 11.05 4.39 8.77
CA LEU A 830 11.23 2.94 8.79
C LEU A 830 11.23 2.31 10.20
N LYS A 831 11.15 3.09 11.29
CA LYS A 831 11.24 2.59 12.67
C LYS A 831 10.01 1.81 13.20
N GLY A 832 9.14 1.29 12.33
CA GLY A 832 8.08 0.32 12.66
C GLY A 832 7.18 0.69 13.85
N ARG A 833 6.48 1.83 13.80
CA ARG A 833 5.71 2.39 14.94
C ARG A 833 4.18 2.31 14.82
N ASP A 834 3.67 1.59 13.83
CA ASP A 834 2.24 1.57 13.51
C ASP A 834 1.35 0.73 14.46
N GLU A 835 1.88 0.14 15.55
CA GLU A 835 1.11 -0.82 16.36
C GLU A 835 -0.19 -0.24 16.95
N THR A 836 -0.15 1.00 17.44
CA THR A 836 -1.33 1.69 18.01
C THR A 836 -2.37 1.99 16.94
N ILE A 837 -1.94 2.49 15.76
CA ILE A 837 -2.81 2.77 14.62
C ILE A 837 -3.44 1.46 14.12
N ALA A 838 -2.62 0.43 13.94
CA ALA A 838 -3.06 -0.87 13.47
C ALA A 838 -4.12 -1.52 14.37
N GLN A 839 -4.09 -1.31 15.69
CA GLN A 839 -5.11 -1.85 16.60
C GLN A 839 -6.46 -1.14 16.46
N ILE A 840 -6.45 0.20 16.35
CA ILE A 840 -7.68 1.01 16.27
C ILE A 840 -8.41 0.77 14.94
N PHE A 841 -7.67 0.72 13.84
CA PHE A 841 -8.24 0.68 12.49
C PHE A 841 -8.46 -0.74 11.95
N LYS A 842 -8.07 -1.80 12.66
CA LYS A 842 -8.21 -3.20 12.20
C LYS A 842 -9.67 -3.61 11.95
N ASN A 843 -10.60 -3.01 12.68
CA ASN A 843 -12.01 -3.40 12.72
C ASN A 843 -12.97 -2.34 12.17
N THR A 844 -12.48 -1.29 11.48
CA THR A 844 -13.31 -0.21 10.94
C THR A 844 -14.03 -0.59 9.63
N MET A 845 -14.49 -1.84 9.50
CA MET A 845 -15.37 -2.21 8.38
C MET A 845 -16.75 -1.60 8.59
N PHE A 846 -16.97 -0.48 7.91
CA PHE A 846 -18.23 0.24 7.95
C PHE A 846 -19.21 -0.31 6.91
N VAL A 847 -20.36 -0.77 7.38
CA VAL A 847 -21.55 -0.98 6.57
C VAL A 847 -22.52 0.15 6.92
N PRO A 848 -22.86 1.05 5.99
CA PRO A 848 -23.81 2.12 6.24
C PRO A 848 -25.17 1.60 6.71
N ASP A 849 -25.71 2.20 7.77
CA ASP A 849 -27.10 2.01 8.21
C ASP A 849 -28.01 2.95 7.42
N VAL A 850 -28.75 2.41 6.46
CA VAL A 850 -29.59 3.20 5.55
C VAL A 850 -30.62 4.03 6.33
N ASP A 851 -31.26 3.47 7.36
CA ASP A 851 -32.24 4.21 8.14
C ASP A 851 -31.58 5.38 8.89
N GLY A 852 -30.35 5.18 9.40
CA GLY A 852 -29.52 6.22 9.98
C GLY A 852 -29.14 7.32 8.99
N LEU A 853 -28.73 6.95 7.78
CA LEU A 853 -28.43 7.88 6.69
C LEU A 853 -29.66 8.74 6.36
N LEU A 854 -30.81 8.12 6.12
CA LEU A 854 -32.04 8.83 5.73
C LEU A 854 -32.55 9.75 6.84
N ARG A 855 -32.44 9.34 8.12
CA ARG A 855 -32.78 10.19 9.28
C ARG A 855 -31.88 11.42 9.42
N SER A 856 -30.65 11.35 8.92
CA SER A 856 -29.71 12.49 8.97
C SER A 856 -30.05 13.58 7.95
N ILE A 857 -30.88 13.28 6.94
CA ILE A 857 -31.32 14.25 5.94
C ILE A 857 -32.37 15.17 6.57
N PRO A 858 -32.18 16.51 6.55
CA PRO A 858 -33.18 17.45 7.05
C PRO A 858 -34.54 17.31 6.38
N ALA A 859 -35.62 17.59 7.11
CA ALA A 859 -36.98 17.53 6.58
C ALA A 859 -37.14 18.46 5.35
N ASN A 860 -37.76 17.94 4.29
CA ASN A 860 -37.94 18.61 2.99
C ASN A 860 -36.63 19.03 2.29
N ALA A 861 -35.48 18.49 2.69
CA ALA A 861 -34.25 18.58 1.91
C ALA A 861 -34.16 17.40 0.93
N ILE A 862 -33.42 17.61 -0.15
CA ILE A 862 -33.01 16.54 -1.06
C ILE A 862 -31.50 16.46 -1.11
N VAL A 863 -31.00 15.26 -1.35
CA VAL A 863 -29.59 14.96 -1.55
C VAL A 863 -29.39 14.53 -2.99
N ILE A 864 -28.45 15.15 -3.68
CA ILE A 864 -27.98 14.73 -5.01
C ILE A 864 -26.62 14.06 -4.79
N GLU A 865 -26.65 12.73 -4.78
CA GLU A 865 -25.44 11.91 -4.63
C GLU A 865 -24.95 11.44 -5.98
N VAL A 866 -23.68 11.71 -6.28
CA VAL A 866 -23.10 11.47 -7.61
C VAL A 866 -21.97 10.45 -7.51
N GLY A 867 -22.01 9.46 -8.40
CA GLY A 867 -20.95 8.48 -8.67
C GLY A 867 -20.41 8.64 -10.08
N ILE A 868 -19.14 8.99 -10.23
CA ILE A 868 -18.47 9.16 -11.52
C ILE A 868 -17.36 8.13 -11.65
N CYS A 869 -17.31 7.44 -12.78
CA CYS A 869 -16.32 6.40 -13.07
C CYS A 869 -15.87 6.47 -14.53
N MET A 870 -15.09 5.48 -14.99
CA MET A 870 -14.60 5.46 -16.36
C MET A 870 -15.72 5.17 -17.36
N SER A 871 -16.68 4.32 -16.99
CA SER A 871 -17.78 3.93 -17.88
C SER A 871 -19.00 4.86 -17.83
N GLY A 872 -18.99 5.91 -17.01
CA GLY A 872 -20.07 6.90 -16.97
C GLY A 872 -20.36 7.46 -15.58
N THR A 873 -21.57 7.97 -15.41
CA THR A 873 -22.08 8.60 -14.18
C THR A 873 -23.40 7.96 -13.73
N ILE A 874 -23.56 7.80 -12.42
CA ILE A 874 -24.84 7.52 -11.74
C ILE A 874 -25.11 8.65 -10.73
N ALA A 875 -26.32 9.19 -10.74
CA ALA A 875 -26.76 10.19 -9.76
C ALA A 875 -28.06 9.75 -9.09
N LEU A 876 -28.13 9.86 -7.76
CA LEU A 876 -29.29 9.54 -6.95
C LEU A 876 -29.87 10.83 -6.37
N CYS A 877 -31.19 11.03 -6.49
CA CYS A 877 -31.92 12.03 -5.73
C CYS A 877 -32.58 11.34 -4.52
N ILE A 878 -32.18 11.73 -3.31
CA ILE A 878 -32.54 11.05 -2.06
C ILE A 878 -33.22 12.05 -1.13
N SER A 879 -34.27 11.64 -0.44
CA SER A 879 -34.89 12.38 0.67
C SER A 879 -34.91 11.50 1.92
N SER A 880 -35.42 12.03 3.04
CA SER A 880 -35.60 11.23 4.27
C SER A 880 -36.55 10.03 4.11
N SER A 881 -37.30 9.94 2.99
CA SER A 881 -38.14 8.80 2.62
C SER A 881 -37.46 7.77 1.72
N GLY A 882 -36.18 7.96 1.37
CA GLY A 882 -35.40 7.07 0.50
C GLY A 882 -35.07 7.68 -0.87
N ILE A 883 -34.62 6.84 -1.81
CA ILE A 883 -34.28 7.24 -3.17
C ILE A 883 -35.56 7.61 -3.94
N GLN A 884 -35.66 8.86 -4.39
CA GLN A 884 -36.79 9.41 -5.14
C GLN A 884 -36.65 9.17 -6.64
N SER A 885 -35.44 9.34 -7.18
CA SER A 885 -35.15 9.13 -8.59
C SER A 885 -33.67 8.84 -8.84
N VAL A 886 -33.37 8.19 -9.97
CA VAL A 886 -32.01 7.83 -10.39
C VAL A 886 -31.78 8.28 -11.82
N HIS A 887 -30.65 8.94 -12.06
CA HIS A 887 -30.16 9.31 -13.38
C HIS A 887 -28.87 8.55 -13.70
N GLN A 888 -28.70 8.14 -14.96
CA GLN A 888 -27.50 7.49 -15.46
C GLN A 888 -27.09 8.13 -16.77
N SER A 889 -25.79 8.31 -16.97
CA SER A 889 -25.22 9.00 -18.13
C SER A 889 -23.90 8.35 -18.55
N ASP A 890 -23.56 8.46 -19.83
CA ASP A 890 -22.26 8.02 -20.36
C ASP A 890 -21.15 9.06 -20.13
N LEU A 891 -21.44 10.21 -19.48
CA LEU A 891 -20.42 11.18 -19.07
C LEU A 891 -19.45 10.52 -18.08
N GLY A 892 -18.25 10.18 -18.55
CA GLY A 892 -17.20 9.58 -17.75
C GLY A 892 -16.29 10.58 -17.03
N THR A 893 -15.39 10.06 -16.20
CA THR A 893 -14.44 10.87 -15.40
C THR A 893 -13.58 11.82 -16.24
N PHE A 894 -13.11 11.41 -17.43
CA PHE A 894 -12.25 12.24 -18.28
C PHE A 894 -12.98 13.41 -18.92
N ALA A 895 -14.20 13.18 -19.43
CA ALA A 895 -15.06 14.22 -19.99
C ALA A 895 -15.45 15.26 -18.92
N LEU A 896 -15.80 14.80 -17.72
CA LEU A 896 -16.09 15.70 -16.60
C LEU A 896 -14.86 16.50 -16.16
N ARG A 897 -13.68 15.86 -16.09
CA ARG A 897 -12.41 16.53 -15.79
C ARG A 897 -12.17 17.71 -16.74
N ARG A 898 -12.39 17.52 -18.05
CA ARG A 898 -12.27 18.59 -19.06
C ARG A 898 -13.19 19.77 -18.74
N LEU A 899 -14.44 19.50 -18.38
CA LEU A 899 -15.41 20.55 -18.01
C LEU A 899 -14.96 21.32 -16.76
N VAL A 900 -14.66 20.60 -15.67
CA VAL A 900 -14.30 21.23 -14.39
C VAL A 900 -12.97 21.97 -14.47
N VAL A 901 -11.94 21.36 -15.06
CA VAL A 901 -10.63 22.03 -15.20
C VAL A 901 -10.75 23.20 -16.19
N GLY A 902 -11.54 23.09 -17.26
CA GLY A 902 -11.84 24.20 -18.15
C GLY A 902 -12.58 25.36 -17.46
N TYR A 903 -13.45 25.07 -16.48
CA TYR A 903 -14.08 26.08 -15.63
C TYR A 903 -13.04 26.78 -14.75
N LEU A 904 -12.21 25.99 -14.05
CA LEU A 904 -11.14 26.51 -13.18
C LEU A 904 -10.09 27.32 -13.96
N GLY A 905 -9.73 26.89 -15.17
CA GLY A 905 -8.83 27.63 -16.05
C GLY A 905 -9.36 29.02 -16.41
N LYS A 906 -10.66 29.14 -16.67
CA LYS A 906 -11.32 30.44 -16.90
C LYS A 906 -11.32 31.31 -15.65
N ILE A 907 -11.53 30.73 -14.46
CA ILE A 907 -11.40 31.44 -13.18
C ILE A 907 -9.96 31.95 -12.98
N LEU A 908 -8.95 31.17 -13.33
CA LEU A 908 -7.55 31.61 -13.26
C LEU A 908 -7.25 32.72 -14.29
N ALA A 909 -7.85 32.66 -15.47
CA ALA A 909 -7.75 33.74 -16.45
C ALA A 909 -8.37 35.05 -15.93
N PHE A 910 -9.49 34.97 -15.21
CA PHE A 910 -10.09 36.11 -14.52
C PHE A 910 -9.16 36.77 -13.49
N GLN A 911 -8.26 36.01 -12.86
CA GLN A 911 -7.30 36.53 -11.88
C GLN A 911 -6.13 37.30 -12.52
N LYS A 912 -5.99 37.26 -13.86
CA LYS A 912 -4.99 38.03 -14.61
C LYS A 912 -5.49 39.42 -15.02
N ASP A 913 -6.59 39.89 -14.40
CA ASP A 913 -7.24 41.17 -14.65
C ASP A 913 -7.54 41.43 -16.14
N PRO A 914 -8.41 40.60 -16.76
CA PRO A 914 -8.76 40.70 -18.17
C PRO A 914 -9.46 42.04 -18.50
N THR A 915 -9.38 42.44 -19.77
CA THR A 915 -10.13 43.60 -20.27
C THR A 915 -11.65 43.33 -20.19
N PRO A 916 -12.52 44.36 -20.17
CA PRO A 916 -13.97 44.16 -20.04
C PRO A 916 -14.59 43.22 -21.10
N PRO A 917 -14.20 43.25 -22.39
CA PRO A 917 -14.68 42.29 -23.39
C PRO A 917 -14.22 40.85 -23.09
N GLU A 918 -12.96 40.67 -22.68
CA GLU A 918 -12.43 39.35 -22.31
C GLU A 918 -13.14 38.80 -21.06
N ALA A 919 -13.41 39.65 -20.07
CA ALA A 919 -14.16 39.29 -18.88
C ALA A 919 -15.59 38.84 -19.21
N ALA A 920 -16.26 39.49 -20.17
CA ALA A 920 -17.58 39.08 -20.62
C ALA A 920 -17.55 37.69 -21.31
N ASN A 921 -16.59 37.45 -22.20
CA ASN A 921 -16.42 36.15 -22.86
C ASN A 921 -16.08 35.04 -21.87
N LEU A 922 -15.21 35.31 -20.89
CA LEU A 922 -14.87 34.35 -19.84
C LEU A 922 -16.11 33.98 -19.01
N LYS A 923 -16.97 34.96 -18.69
CA LYS A 923 -18.21 34.73 -17.95
C LYS A 923 -19.18 33.85 -18.73
N GLU A 924 -19.43 34.18 -20.00
CA GLU A 924 -20.29 33.35 -20.87
C GLU A 924 -19.76 31.91 -20.96
N GLY A 925 -18.45 31.73 -21.05
CA GLY A 925 -17.83 30.41 -21.03
C GLY A 925 -17.92 29.67 -19.68
N LEU A 926 -18.00 30.38 -18.55
CA LEU A 926 -18.28 29.76 -17.24
C LEU A 926 -19.73 29.30 -17.17
N ASP A 927 -20.67 30.13 -17.64
CA ASP A 927 -22.11 29.84 -17.63
C ASP A 927 -22.43 28.66 -18.57
N ASP A 928 -21.80 28.56 -19.74
CA ASP A 928 -21.94 27.41 -20.66
C ASP A 928 -21.47 26.10 -20.00
N ILE A 929 -20.30 26.11 -19.36
CA ILE A 929 -19.80 24.91 -18.67
C ILE A 929 -20.72 24.53 -17.50
N ALA A 930 -21.17 25.50 -16.72
CA ALA A 930 -22.11 25.26 -15.63
C ALA A 930 -23.43 24.67 -16.15
N ALA A 931 -23.97 25.18 -17.26
CA ALA A 931 -25.16 24.65 -17.90
C ALA A 931 -24.96 23.19 -18.37
N ARG A 932 -23.83 22.88 -19.03
CA ARG A 932 -23.51 21.53 -19.49
C ARG A 932 -23.43 20.50 -18.36
N ILE A 933 -22.86 20.89 -17.20
CA ILE A 933 -22.85 20.02 -16.01
C ILE A 933 -24.27 19.92 -15.42
N SER A 934 -25.05 20.99 -15.46
CA SER A 934 -26.43 21.04 -14.93
C SER A 934 -27.39 20.13 -15.68
N THR A 935 -27.19 19.92 -16.98
CA THR A 935 -27.95 18.91 -17.75
C THR A 935 -27.81 17.49 -17.21
N GLN A 936 -26.70 17.19 -16.52
CA GLN A 936 -26.49 15.86 -15.93
C GLN A 936 -26.87 15.79 -14.44
N LEU A 937 -26.75 16.90 -13.70
CA LEU A 937 -26.88 16.87 -12.23
C LEU A 937 -28.11 17.60 -11.69
N ILE A 938 -28.69 18.53 -12.45
CA ILE A 938 -29.82 19.36 -12.00
C ILE A 938 -31.08 19.05 -12.79
N GLU A 939 -31.03 19.10 -14.13
CA GLU A 939 -32.20 18.90 -14.99
C GLU A 939 -32.96 17.58 -14.71
N PRO A 940 -32.29 16.41 -14.52
CA PRO A 940 -32.98 15.16 -14.21
C PRO A 940 -33.78 15.18 -12.90
N PHE A 941 -33.46 16.12 -12.00
CA PHE A 941 -34.05 16.23 -10.67
C PHE A 941 -34.77 17.56 -10.44
N ALA A 942 -35.00 18.36 -11.49
CA ALA A 942 -35.52 19.73 -11.38
C ALA A 942 -36.83 19.81 -10.58
N GLU A 943 -37.78 18.89 -10.80
CA GLU A 943 -39.04 18.86 -10.05
C GLU A 943 -38.83 18.63 -8.54
N HIS A 944 -37.96 17.68 -8.18
CA HIS A 944 -37.61 17.41 -6.79
C HIS A 944 -36.88 18.61 -6.15
N ILE A 945 -35.97 19.25 -6.89
CA ILE A 945 -35.25 20.45 -6.45
C ILE A 945 -36.22 21.59 -6.18
N ARG A 946 -37.17 21.86 -7.08
CA ARG A 946 -38.17 22.92 -6.90
C ARG A 946 -39.03 22.67 -5.65
N GLY A 947 -39.45 21.43 -5.43
CA GLY A 947 -40.25 21.01 -4.28
C GLY A 947 -39.51 21.00 -2.93
N SER A 948 -38.17 21.02 -2.94
CA SER A 948 -37.33 20.98 -1.75
C SER A 948 -37.09 22.37 -1.14
N ASN A 949 -36.74 22.41 0.15
CA ASN A 949 -36.32 23.64 0.82
C ASN A 949 -34.79 23.85 0.76
N THR A 950 -34.02 22.79 0.53
CA THR A 950 -32.55 22.82 0.56
C THR A 950 -32.02 21.66 -0.29
N VAL A 951 -30.92 21.92 -1.00
CA VAL A 951 -30.22 20.92 -1.81
C VAL A 951 -28.88 20.57 -1.18
N ILE A 952 -28.65 19.29 -0.93
CA ILE A 952 -27.41 18.76 -0.38
C ILE A 952 -26.70 18.01 -1.50
N PHE A 953 -25.43 18.29 -1.74
CA PHE A 953 -24.65 17.53 -2.72
C PHE A 953 -23.73 16.54 -2.00
N VAL A 954 -23.65 15.32 -2.52
CA VAL A 954 -22.57 14.37 -2.22
C VAL A 954 -21.72 14.25 -3.49
N PRO A 955 -20.72 15.14 -3.68
CA PRO A 955 -19.89 15.14 -4.88
C PRO A 955 -18.82 14.05 -4.88
N THR A 956 -18.18 13.89 -6.03
CA THR A 956 -17.15 12.88 -6.32
C THR A 956 -16.16 13.45 -7.31
N SER A 957 -14.92 12.97 -7.28
CA SER A 957 -13.86 13.33 -8.21
C SER A 957 -13.68 14.84 -8.28
N TYR A 958 -13.54 15.39 -9.49
CA TYR A 958 -13.40 16.82 -9.75
C TYR A 958 -14.60 17.66 -9.29
N LEU A 959 -15.78 17.10 -9.00
CA LEU A 959 -16.90 17.89 -8.46
C LEU A 959 -16.64 18.40 -7.04
N ASN A 960 -15.73 17.77 -6.29
CA ASN A 960 -15.37 18.24 -4.94
C ASN A 960 -14.79 19.66 -4.94
N VAL A 961 -14.23 20.09 -6.08
CA VAL A 961 -13.57 21.39 -6.25
C VAL A 961 -14.36 22.32 -7.18
N PHE A 962 -15.57 21.92 -7.56
CA PHE A 962 -16.47 22.68 -8.42
C PHE A 962 -17.46 23.49 -7.56
N PRO A 963 -17.79 24.74 -7.91
CA PRO A 963 -18.79 25.52 -7.19
C PRO A 963 -20.20 25.01 -7.51
N LEU A 964 -20.67 23.97 -6.80
CA LEU A 964 -21.96 23.32 -7.09
C LEU A 964 -23.17 24.26 -6.96
N GLY A 965 -23.07 25.33 -6.18
CA GLY A 965 -24.06 26.40 -6.13
C GLY A 965 -24.20 27.21 -7.43
N ALA A 966 -23.22 27.11 -8.34
CA ALA A 966 -23.24 27.73 -9.67
C ALA A 966 -23.86 26.87 -10.76
N LEU A 967 -24.28 25.64 -10.44
CA LEU A 967 -25.13 24.87 -11.36
C LEU A 967 -26.45 25.60 -11.59
N MET A 968 -27.00 25.48 -12.78
CA MET A 968 -28.14 26.26 -13.26
C MET A 968 -29.46 25.51 -13.02
N LEU A 969 -30.44 26.19 -12.44
CA LEU A 969 -31.83 25.77 -12.33
C LEU A 969 -32.71 26.85 -12.95
N ASP A 970 -33.51 26.48 -13.96
CA ASP A 970 -34.41 27.40 -14.66
C ASP A 970 -33.70 28.66 -15.23
N GLY A 971 -32.43 28.51 -15.62
CA GLY A 971 -31.61 29.58 -16.21
C GLY A 971 -30.93 30.51 -15.20
N GLU A 972 -31.09 30.30 -13.89
CA GLU A 972 -30.36 31.02 -12.84
C GLU A 972 -29.46 30.08 -12.02
N PRO A 973 -28.34 30.58 -11.45
CA PRO A 973 -27.54 29.80 -10.51
C PRO A 973 -28.36 29.29 -9.32
N LEU A 974 -28.19 28.01 -8.97
CA LEU A 974 -28.95 27.30 -7.94
C LEU A 974 -28.87 27.99 -6.58
N ILE A 975 -27.71 28.50 -6.19
CA ILE A 975 -27.53 29.19 -4.90
C ILE A 975 -28.37 30.47 -4.80
N LEU A 976 -28.89 31.03 -5.89
CA LEU A 976 -29.77 32.21 -5.85
C LEU A 976 -31.22 31.83 -5.57
N THR A 977 -31.61 30.59 -5.88
CA THR A 977 -32.98 30.09 -5.76
C THR A 977 -33.17 29.23 -4.50
N LYS A 978 -32.16 28.44 -4.14
CA LYS A 978 -32.20 27.51 -3.00
C LYS A 978 -30.93 27.57 -2.15
N PRO A 979 -31.04 27.38 -0.83
CA PRO A 979 -29.92 27.00 0.00
C PRO A 979 -29.29 25.70 -0.47
N SER A 980 -27.96 25.69 -0.61
CA SER A 980 -27.22 24.50 -0.99
C SER A 980 -25.87 24.36 -0.27
N TYR A 981 -25.49 23.13 0.05
CA TYR A 981 -24.19 22.78 0.64
C TYR A 981 -23.76 21.38 0.21
N GLN A 982 -22.50 21.03 0.46
CA GLN A 982 -21.94 19.72 0.11
C GLN A 982 -21.51 18.93 1.34
N VAL A 983 -21.57 17.61 1.27
CA VAL A 983 -21.05 16.69 2.29
C VAL A 983 -20.18 15.63 1.62
N PRO A 984 -19.06 15.20 2.22
CA PRO A 984 -18.21 14.17 1.61
C PRO A 984 -18.93 12.82 1.39
N SER A 985 -19.87 12.49 2.27
CA SER A 985 -20.80 11.37 2.14
C SER A 985 -21.99 11.54 3.10
N LEU A 986 -23.09 10.82 2.88
CA LEU A 986 -24.20 10.79 3.83
C LEU A 986 -23.81 10.15 5.16
N ALA A 987 -22.92 9.15 5.16
CA ALA A 987 -22.38 8.57 6.37
C ALA A 987 -21.60 9.58 7.20
N VAL A 988 -20.84 10.48 6.55
CA VAL A 988 -20.16 11.59 7.25
C VAL A 988 -21.20 12.55 7.85
N LEU A 989 -22.26 12.90 7.10
CA LEU A 989 -23.34 13.74 7.61
C LEU A 989 -24.04 13.11 8.83
N GLN A 990 -24.35 11.82 8.77
CA GLN A 990 -24.92 11.06 9.89
C GLN A 990 -24.03 11.17 11.12
N ARG A 991 -22.73 10.87 10.97
CA ARG A 991 -21.78 10.87 12.09
C ARG A 991 -21.60 12.25 12.71
N ILE A 992 -21.44 13.28 11.89
CA ILE A 992 -21.36 14.67 12.36
C ILE A 992 -22.67 15.04 13.10
N SER A 993 -23.82 14.65 12.59
CA SER A 993 -25.12 14.92 13.21
C SER A 993 -25.29 14.20 14.56
N GLU A 994 -24.89 12.93 14.65
CA GLU A 994 -24.92 12.15 15.89
C GLU A 994 -23.96 12.72 16.94
N LYS A 995 -22.74 13.09 16.55
CA LYS A 995 -21.78 13.77 17.45
C LYS A 995 -22.34 15.10 17.91
N ALA A 996 -22.93 15.88 17.00
CA ALA A 996 -23.55 17.16 17.31
C ALA A 996 -24.69 17.04 18.34
N ALA A 997 -25.46 15.95 18.31
CA ALA A 997 -26.52 15.68 19.28
C ALA A 997 -25.98 15.28 20.67
N LYS A 998 -24.78 14.70 20.74
CA LYS A 998 -24.16 14.22 21.99
C LYS A 998 -23.25 15.26 22.66
N SER A 999 -22.67 16.18 21.89
CA SER A 999 -21.71 17.16 22.38
C SER A 999 -22.37 18.51 22.71
N GLN A 1000 -21.97 19.13 23.83
CA GLN A 1000 -22.30 20.53 24.05
C GLN A 1000 -21.60 21.38 22.98
N PRO A 1001 -22.31 22.32 22.32
CA PRO A 1001 -21.67 23.25 21.42
C PRO A 1001 -20.60 24.05 22.17
N GLY A 1002 -19.54 24.45 21.46
CA GLY A 1002 -18.69 25.54 21.96
C GLY A 1002 -19.54 26.75 22.32
N THR A 1003 -19.07 27.58 23.24
CA THR A 1003 -19.84 28.72 23.77
C THR A 1003 -19.26 30.08 23.37
N THR A 1004 -18.06 30.08 22.79
CA THR A 1004 -17.33 31.29 22.40
C THR A 1004 -17.25 31.46 20.89
N ILE A 1005 -16.92 32.66 20.44
CA ILE A 1005 -16.66 32.95 19.04
C ILE A 1005 -15.21 33.39 18.93
N CYS A 1006 -14.47 32.77 18.02
CA CYS A 1006 -13.07 33.03 17.77
C CYS A 1006 -12.93 33.63 16.38
N ALA A 1007 -12.47 34.88 16.28
CA ALA A 1007 -12.15 35.52 15.02
C ALA A 1007 -10.70 36.00 15.05
N VAL A 1008 -9.89 35.59 14.07
CA VAL A 1008 -8.48 35.98 13.96
C VAL A 1008 -8.23 36.67 12.63
N ALA A 1009 -7.49 37.78 12.69
CA ALA A 1009 -6.95 38.46 11.52
C ALA A 1009 -5.44 38.25 11.51
N ASP A 1010 -4.90 37.73 10.41
CA ASP A 1010 -3.46 37.65 10.22
C ASP A 1010 -2.98 38.72 9.25
N CYS A 1011 -2.00 39.50 9.70
CA CYS A 1011 -1.36 40.54 8.93
C CYS A 1011 0.13 40.21 8.78
N ASP A 1012 0.50 39.65 7.63
CA ASP A 1012 1.92 39.55 7.28
C ASP A 1012 2.53 40.96 7.26
N LYS A 1013 3.61 41.17 8.02
CA LYS A 1013 4.33 42.45 8.07
C LYS A 1013 4.95 42.81 6.72
N ALA A 1014 5.26 41.81 5.89
CA ALA A 1014 5.83 42.02 4.55
C ALA A 1014 4.76 42.35 3.50
N ASN A 1015 3.57 41.75 3.59
CA ASN A 1015 2.45 41.96 2.67
C ASN A 1015 1.11 42.10 3.45
N PRO A 1016 0.77 43.28 3.97
CA PRO A 1016 -0.46 43.44 4.75
C PRO A 1016 -1.72 43.41 3.86
N ILE A 1017 -2.64 42.47 4.12
CA ILE A 1017 -4.02 42.51 3.57
C ILE A 1017 -4.83 43.50 4.40
N VAL A 1018 -5.01 44.72 3.93
CA VAL A 1018 -5.68 45.75 4.75
C VAL A 1018 -7.17 45.46 5.01
N TYR A 1019 -7.83 44.66 4.16
CA TYR A 1019 -9.28 44.38 4.26
C TYR A 1019 -9.65 43.33 5.33
N VAL A 1020 -8.71 42.49 5.77
CA VAL A 1020 -8.98 41.49 6.84
C VAL A 1020 -9.32 42.15 8.17
N GLY A 1021 -8.80 43.36 8.42
CA GLY A 1021 -9.09 44.13 9.63
C GLY A 1021 -10.58 44.45 9.75
N PRO A 1022 -11.17 45.22 8.82
CA PRO A 1022 -12.61 45.50 8.80
C PRO A 1022 -13.49 44.25 8.74
N GLU A 1023 -13.04 43.20 8.05
CA GLU A 1023 -13.76 41.92 8.00
C GLU A 1023 -13.88 41.29 9.40
N VAL A 1024 -12.75 41.12 10.11
CA VAL A 1024 -12.74 40.57 11.47
C VAL A 1024 -13.50 41.48 12.45
N VAL A 1025 -13.34 42.81 12.33
CA VAL A 1025 -14.13 43.76 13.13
C VAL A 1025 -15.63 43.58 12.89
N SER A 1026 -16.05 43.31 11.65
CA SER A 1026 -17.45 43.02 11.34
C SER A 1026 -17.94 41.77 12.05
N VAL A 1027 -17.16 40.68 12.04
CA VAL A 1027 -17.53 39.43 12.74
C VAL A 1027 -17.63 39.67 14.25
N CYS A 1028 -16.59 40.28 14.83
CA CYS A 1028 -16.53 40.62 16.24
C CYS A 1028 -17.69 41.50 16.69
N SER A 1029 -18.00 42.55 15.93
CA SER A 1029 -19.12 43.47 16.21
C SER A 1029 -20.48 42.79 16.08
N ALA A 1030 -20.63 41.85 15.13
CA ALA A 1030 -21.88 41.12 14.92
C ALA A 1030 -22.26 40.23 16.12
N PHE A 1031 -21.27 39.77 16.89
CA PHE A 1031 -21.49 38.89 18.03
C PHE A 1031 -21.12 39.47 19.40
N GLY A 1032 -20.51 40.66 19.45
CA GLY A 1032 -20.08 41.29 20.70
C GLY A 1032 -18.88 40.59 21.33
N VAL A 1033 -17.91 40.17 20.50
CA VAL A 1033 -16.67 39.51 20.93
C VAL A 1033 -15.45 40.29 20.48
N GLU A 1034 -14.30 40.00 21.07
CA GLU A 1034 -13.02 40.61 20.74
C GLU A 1034 -12.20 39.70 19.80
N PRO A 1035 -11.38 40.26 18.89
CA PRO A 1035 -10.51 39.47 18.02
C PRO A 1035 -9.44 38.73 18.83
N VAL A 1036 -9.07 37.54 18.36
CA VAL A 1036 -8.02 36.69 18.95
C VAL A 1036 -6.72 36.89 18.18
N THR A 1037 -5.57 36.92 18.88
CA THR A 1037 -4.26 37.00 18.24
C THR A 1037 -3.79 35.65 17.71
N SER A 1038 -2.89 35.64 16.72
CA SER A 1038 -2.40 34.40 16.09
C SER A 1038 -1.79 33.40 17.09
N ASP A 1039 -1.12 33.88 18.15
CA ASP A 1039 -0.52 33.03 19.19
C ASP A 1039 -1.57 32.42 20.14
N GLN A 1040 -2.69 33.11 20.36
CA GLN A 1040 -3.78 32.64 21.23
C GLN A 1040 -4.77 31.73 20.49
N PHE A 1041 -4.78 31.78 19.16
CA PHE A 1041 -5.72 31.05 18.31
C PHE A 1041 -5.80 29.54 18.61
N PRO A 1042 -4.68 28.78 18.74
CA PRO A 1042 -4.75 27.34 19.01
C PRO A 1042 -5.41 26.97 20.35
N GLN A 1043 -5.40 27.88 21.33
CA GLN A 1043 -6.09 27.67 22.60
C GLN A 1043 -7.57 28.08 22.52
N ALA A 1044 -7.84 29.21 21.86
CA ALA A 1044 -9.20 29.73 21.69
C ALA A 1044 -10.10 28.81 20.86
N MET A 1045 -9.54 28.10 19.88
CA MET A 1045 -10.32 27.21 19.00
C MET A 1045 -11.02 26.06 19.74
N LYS A 1046 -10.49 25.60 20.88
CA LYS A 1046 -11.03 24.43 21.60
C LYS A 1046 -12.43 24.68 22.18
N ALA A 1047 -12.72 25.92 22.57
CA ALA A 1047 -14.00 26.31 23.18
C ALA A 1047 -14.99 26.98 22.21
N ALA A 1048 -14.60 27.17 20.95
CA ALA A 1048 -15.32 27.99 20.00
C ALA A 1048 -16.52 27.26 19.38
N GLU A 1049 -17.68 27.91 19.33
CA GLU A 1049 -18.86 27.55 18.51
C GLU A 1049 -18.65 27.93 17.04
N LEU A 1050 -18.02 29.08 16.82
CA LEU A 1050 -17.74 29.67 15.51
C LEU A 1050 -16.28 30.09 15.48
N ILE A 1051 -15.57 29.65 14.44
CA ILE A 1051 -14.20 30.05 14.16
C ILE A 1051 -14.19 30.79 12.83
N HIS A 1052 -13.64 32.01 12.80
CA HIS A 1052 -13.41 32.78 11.58
C HIS A 1052 -11.92 33.12 11.47
N ILE A 1053 -11.31 32.76 10.35
CA ILE A 1053 -9.92 33.02 10.05
C ILE A 1053 -9.86 33.86 8.78
N ALA A 1054 -9.36 35.09 8.90
CA ALA A 1054 -9.04 35.97 7.77
C ALA A 1054 -7.53 36.16 7.71
N ALA A 1055 -6.87 35.59 6.70
CA ALA A 1055 -5.40 35.47 6.67
C ALA A 1055 -4.82 35.31 5.26
N HIS A 1056 -3.49 35.38 5.16
CA HIS A 1056 -2.76 34.79 4.03
C HIS A 1056 -2.63 33.28 4.23
N GLY A 1057 -3.32 32.51 3.39
CA GLY A 1057 -3.04 31.07 3.25
C GLY A 1057 -1.95 30.84 2.20
N THR A 1058 -1.09 29.84 2.41
CA THR A 1058 -0.20 29.33 1.37
C THR A 1058 -0.54 27.90 1.02
N GLU A 1059 -0.54 27.59 -0.27
CA GLU A 1059 -0.83 26.26 -0.79
C GLU A 1059 0.47 25.50 -1.06
N ASN A 1060 0.53 24.25 -0.61
CA ASN A 1060 1.57 23.32 -1.01
C ASN A 1060 0.96 22.16 -1.81
N TYR A 1061 1.13 22.20 -3.14
CA TYR A 1061 0.57 21.20 -4.05
C TYR A 1061 1.20 19.81 -3.89
N SER A 1062 2.48 19.73 -3.54
CA SER A 1062 3.18 18.45 -3.33
C SER A 1062 2.84 17.79 -1.99
N SER A 1063 2.34 18.58 -1.03
CA SER A 1063 1.87 18.07 0.26
C SER A 1063 0.78 18.99 0.82
N PRO A 1064 -0.50 18.73 0.53
CA PRO A 1064 -1.61 19.55 1.03
C PRO A 1064 -1.61 19.72 2.55
N TRP A 1065 -1.11 18.71 3.29
CA TRP A 1065 -0.92 18.75 4.75
C TRP A 1065 -0.02 19.88 5.24
N GLU A 1066 0.92 20.36 4.41
CA GLU A 1066 1.82 21.47 4.74
C GLU A 1066 1.27 22.85 4.41
N SER A 1067 0.11 22.92 3.74
CA SER A 1067 -0.50 24.21 3.42
C SER A 1067 -0.78 24.98 4.71
N THR A 1068 -0.49 26.28 4.72
CA THR A 1068 -0.65 27.11 5.91
C THR A 1068 -2.02 27.76 5.94
N ILE A 1069 -2.66 27.72 7.11
CA ILE A 1069 -3.96 28.34 7.38
C ILE A 1069 -3.76 29.74 7.99
N LEU A 1070 -2.74 29.90 8.82
CA LEU A 1070 -2.39 31.14 9.53
C LEU A 1070 -0.86 31.29 9.55
N GLY A 1071 -0.33 32.32 8.88
CA GLY A 1071 1.10 32.59 8.73
C GLY A 1071 1.93 31.37 8.29
N ASP A 1072 3.14 31.24 8.83
CA ASP A 1072 4.01 30.06 8.69
C ASP A 1072 3.82 29.04 9.86
N THR A 1073 2.89 29.31 10.79
CA THR A 1073 2.87 28.67 12.11
C THR A 1073 1.77 27.62 12.29
N PHE A 1074 0.62 27.74 11.59
CA PHE A 1074 -0.50 26.80 11.71
C PHE A 1074 -0.90 26.20 10.35
N ARG A 1075 -0.68 24.88 10.18
CA ARG A 1075 -0.90 24.13 8.93
C ARG A 1075 -2.15 23.27 8.99
N VAL A 1076 -2.57 22.75 7.83
CA VAL A 1076 -3.65 21.73 7.73
C VAL A 1076 -3.38 20.53 8.61
N LEU A 1077 -2.14 20.06 8.62
CA LEU A 1077 -1.71 18.96 9.48
C LEU A 1077 -1.96 19.27 10.96
N ASP A 1078 -1.74 20.51 11.39
CA ASP A 1078 -1.92 20.92 12.77
C ASP A 1078 -3.42 20.94 13.12
N MET A 1079 -4.30 21.42 12.21
CA MET A 1079 -5.77 21.38 12.37
C MET A 1079 -6.31 19.94 12.52
N ALA A 1080 -5.86 19.00 11.69
CA ALA A 1080 -6.35 17.61 11.68
C ALA A 1080 -6.07 16.84 12.99
N THR A 1081 -5.19 17.35 13.85
CA THR A 1081 -4.85 16.77 15.15
C THR A 1081 -5.57 17.41 16.33
N LYS A 1082 -6.36 18.47 16.11
CA LYS A 1082 -7.08 19.17 17.18
C LYS A 1082 -8.44 18.53 17.41
N ASP A 1083 -8.91 18.65 18.65
CA ASP A 1083 -10.31 18.41 18.99
C ASP A 1083 -11.05 19.76 18.95
N CYS A 1084 -11.81 19.95 17.88
CA CYS A 1084 -12.55 21.17 17.56
C CYS A 1084 -14.05 20.89 17.67
N GLY A 1085 -14.72 21.53 18.62
CA GLY A 1085 -16.17 21.43 18.84
C GLY A 1085 -17.02 22.43 18.04
N ALA A 1086 -16.41 23.15 17.08
CA ALA A 1086 -17.07 24.26 16.38
C ALA A 1086 -18.24 23.78 15.52
N SER A 1087 -19.35 24.52 15.59
CA SER A 1087 -20.48 24.38 14.67
C SER A 1087 -20.11 24.86 13.27
N LEU A 1088 -19.29 25.91 13.15
CA LEU A 1088 -18.83 26.43 11.87
C LEU A 1088 -17.38 26.92 11.96
N VAL A 1089 -16.56 26.52 10.99
CA VAL A 1089 -15.22 27.06 10.75
C VAL A 1089 -15.21 27.76 9.40
N VAL A 1090 -14.83 29.03 9.37
CA VAL A 1090 -14.78 29.87 8.16
C VAL A 1090 -13.34 30.25 7.87
N PHE A 1091 -12.85 29.87 6.69
CA PHE A 1091 -11.56 30.30 6.15
C PHE A 1091 -11.79 31.33 5.06
N SER A 1092 -11.65 32.60 5.42
CA SER A 1092 -11.63 33.74 4.51
C SER A 1092 -10.19 34.05 4.11
N CYS A 1093 -9.56 33.10 3.42
CA CYS A 1093 -8.18 33.21 2.97
C CYS A 1093 -7.98 32.57 1.60
N CYS A 1094 -6.90 32.95 0.93
CA CYS A 1094 -6.48 32.34 -0.34
C CYS A 1094 -6.05 30.90 -0.10
N LEU A 1095 -6.96 29.95 -0.23
CA LEU A 1095 -6.63 28.54 -0.21
C LEU A 1095 -7.49 27.87 -1.28
N SER A 1096 -6.87 27.41 -2.36
CA SER A 1096 -7.52 26.61 -3.37
C SER A 1096 -7.81 25.26 -2.72
N GLY A 1097 -9.09 25.02 -2.43
CA GLY A 1097 -9.62 23.74 -2.00
C GLY A 1097 -9.39 22.60 -3.01
N LYS A 1098 -8.42 22.71 -3.92
CA LYS A 1098 -8.11 21.73 -4.95
C LYS A 1098 -7.69 20.38 -4.38
N GLY A 1099 -7.09 20.36 -3.18
CA GLY A 1099 -6.51 19.14 -2.60
C GLY A 1099 -5.63 18.37 -3.59
N GLU A 1100 -5.19 17.19 -3.23
CA GLU A 1100 -4.87 16.18 -4.24
C GLU A 1100 -6.17 15.42 -4.49
N ILE A 1101 -6.81 15.61 -5.64
CA ILE A 1101 -7.93 14.73 -6.04
C ILE A 1101 -7.28 13.42 -6.46
N ASN A 1102 -7.17 12.50 -5.51
CA ASN A 1102 -6.82 11.13 -5.84
C ASN A 1102 -7.99 10.46 -6.55
N ALA A 1103 -7.67 9.52 -7.41
CA ALA A 1103 -8.58 8.98 -8.40
C ALA A 1103 -9.77 8.17 -7.84
N GLY A 1104 -9.84 7.93 -6.53
CA GLY A 1104 -10.99 7.32 -5.84
C GLY A 1104 -11.53 8.22 -4.73
N ASP A 1105 -11.64 9.51 -5.02
CA ASP A 1105 -12.55 10.46 -4.39
C ASP A 1105 -12.26 10.86 -2.95
N ASP A 1106 -11.15 10.41 -2.40
CA ASP A 1106 -10.69 10.86 -1.09
C ASP A 1106 -9.77 12.08 -1.25
N LEU A 1107 -10.38 13.26 -1.20
CA LEU A 1107 -9.71 14.55 -1.26
C LEU A 1107 -8.98 14.81 0.05
N VAL A 1108 -7.66 15.04 0.02
CA VAL A 1108 -7.00 15.76 1.13
C VAL A 1108 -7.33 17.24 0.97
N GLY A 1109 -8.56 17.60 1.33
CA GLY A 1109 -9.04 18.98 1.33
C GLY A 1109 -9.05 19.54 2.74
N PHE A 1110 -8.89 20.86 2.86
CA PHE A 1110 -9.07 21.58 4.13
C PHE A 1110 -10.38 21.19 4.83
N ALA A 1111 -11.45 21.00 4.06
CA ALA A 1111 -12.73 20.52 4.57
C ALA A 1111 -12.61 19.19 5.32
N HIS A 1112 -11.87 18.19 4.80
CA HIS A 1112 -11.69 16.91 5.48
C HIS A 1112 -10.91 17.07 6.78
N ALA A 1113 -9.83 17.86 6.79
CA ALA A 1113 -9.06 18.12 8.01
C ALA A 1113 -9.89 18.84 9.09
N VAL A 1114 -10.75 19.78 8.69
CA VAL A 1114 -11.67 20.51 9.59
C VAL A 1114 -12.78 19.60 10.10
N LEU A 1115 -13.40 18.78 9.25
CA LEU A 1115 -14.41 17.82 9.70
C LEU A 1115 -13.80 16.71 10.57
N GLN A 1116 -12.58 16.28 10.26
CA GLN A 1116 -11.81 15.31 11.05
C GLN A 1116 -11.51 15.84 12.46
N SER A 1117 -11.22 17.15 12.60
CA SER A 1117 -10.99 17.75 13.92
C SER A 1117 -12.25 17.77 14.78
N GLY A 1118 -13.43 17.51 14.20
CA GLY A 1118 -14.70 17.44 14.90
C GLY A 1118 -15.65 18.60 14.60
N ALA A 1119 -15.23 19.57 13.79
CA ALA A 1119 -16.10 20.67 13.39
C ALA A 1119 -17.29 20.15 12.57
N ARG A 1120 -18.45 20.79 12.73
CA ARG A 1120 -19.70 20.34 12.08
C ARG A 1120 -19.82 20.81 10.64
N ALA A 1121 -19.35 22.02 10.35
CA ALA A 1121 -19.38 22.63 9.02
C ALA A 1121 -18.14 23.49 8.78
N PHE A 1122 -17.76 23.58 7.51
CA PHE A 1122 -16.62 24.34 7.00
C PHE A 1122 -17.07 25.23 5.84
N LEU A 1123 -16.71 26.51 5.87
CA LEU A 1123 -16.88 27.44 4.75
C LEU A 1123 -15.49 27.93 4.33
N GLY A 1124 -15.07 27.63 3.11
CA GLY A 1124 -13.74 28.01 2.64
C GLY A 1124 -13.67 28.23 1.14
N GLY A 1125 -12.62 28.95 0.72
CA GLY A 1125 -12.35 29.22 -0.70
C GLY A 1125 -12.04 27.96 -1.52
N LEU A 1126 -12.49 27.96 -2.78
CA LEU A 1126 -12.13 26.98 -3.82
C LEU A 1126 -10.94 27.46 -4.66
N TRP A 1127 -10.74 28.78 -4.72
CA TRP A 1127 -9.65 29.45 -5.42
C TRP A 1127 -9.30 30.77 -4.70
N ARG A 1128 -8.22 31.42 -5.13
CA ARG A 1128 -7.83 32.74 -4.63
C ARG A 1128 -8.96 33.76 -4.79
N VAL A 1129 -9.43 34.30 -3.68
CA VAL A 1129 -10.53 35.27 -3.59
C VAL A 1129 -10.03 36.70 -3.73
N CYS A 1130 -10.93 37.60 -4.11
CA CYS A 1130 -10.67 39.04 -4.16
C CYS A 1130 -10.97 39.61 -2.77
N ASP A 1131 -9.94 40.13 -2.09
CA ASP A 1131 -10.00 40.50 -0.67
C ASP A 1131 -11.12 41.52 -0.37
N GLU A 1132 -11.24 42.58 -1.18
CA GLU A 1132 -12.28 43.59 -1.01
C GLU A 1132 -13.71 43.04 -1.17
N LEU A 1133 -13.91 42.06 -2.05
CA LEU A 1133 -15.23 41.47 -2.31
C LEU A 1133 -15.57 40.38 -1.30
N ALA A 1134 -14.56 39.62 -0.87
CA ALA A 1134 -14.68 38.65 0.23
C ALA A 1134 -15.11 39.37 1.52
N MET A 1135 -14.49 40.51 1.86
CA MET A 1135 -14.89 41.34 3.00
C MET A 1135 -16.37 41.75 2.93
N LEU A 1136 -16.84 42.22 1.76
CA LEU A 1136 -18.25 42.59 1.58
C LEU A 1136 -19.20 41.39 1.75
N LEU A 1137 -18.84 40.24 1.18
CA LEU A 1137 -19.64 39.02 1.26
C LEU A 1137 -19.68 38.46 2.69
N MET A 1138 -18.56 38.45 3.41
CA MET A 1138 -18.48 38.03 4.81
C MET A 1138 -19.25 38.98 5.73
N HIS A 1139 -19.16 40.29 5.49
CA HIS A 1139 -19.98 41.26 6.22
C HIS A 1139 -21.47 40.98 6.06
N LEU A 1140 -21.95 40.74 4.83
CA LEU A 1140 -23.34 40.35 4.57
C LEU A 1140 -23.73 39.05 5.28
N PHE A 1141 -22.87 38.03 5.21
CA PHE A 1141 -23.10 36.74 5.85
C PHE A 1141 -23.27 36.86 7.38
N TYR A 1142 -22.33 37.51 8.05
CA TYR A 1142 -22.40 37.69 9.50
C TYR A 1142 -23.50 38.64 9.95
N LYS A 1143 -23.84 39.65 9.15
CA LYS A 1143 -24.99 40.52 9.38
C LYS A 1143 -26.32 39.76 9.31
N ILE A 1144 -26.43 38.78 8.41
CA ILE A 1144 -27.62 37.91 8.34
C ILE A 1144 -27.65 36.96 9.55
N LEU A 1145 -26.53 36.32 9.89
CA LEU A 1145 -26.46 35.44 11.06
C LEU A 1145 -26.83 36.17 12.37
N SER A 1146 -26.28 37.37 12.61
CA SER A 1146 -26.51 38.10 13.85
C SER A 1146 -27.95 38.58 14.04
N ARG A 1147 -28.67 38.91 12.95
CA ARG A 1147 -30.09 39.29 12.98
C ARG A 1147 -30.99 38.17 13.52
N HIS A 1148 -30.58 36.92 13.34
CA HIS A 1148 -31.36 35.75 13.75
C HIS A 1148 -30.84 35.12 15.05
N ARG A 1149 -29.83 35.71 15.69
CA ARG A 1149 -29.22 35.21 16.93
C ARG A 1149 -30.21 35.10 18.10
N ASN A 1150 -31.05 36.13 18.25
CA ASN A 1150 -32.07 36.20 19.30
C ASN A 1150 -33.47 35.90 18.75
N ALA A 1151 -33.56 35.20 17.62
CA ALA A 1151 -34.85 34.82 17.07
C ALA A 1151 -35.56 33.83 18.02
N PRO A 1152 -36.89 33.92 18.19
CA PRO A 1152 -37.61 32.95 19.00
C PRO A 1152 -37.43 31.53 18.44
N PRO A 1153 -37.52 30.48 19.29
CA PRO A 1153 -37.39 29.09 18.84
C PRO A 1153 -38.30 28.80 17.64
N GLY A 1154 -37.69 28.34 16.54
CA GLY A 1154 -38.39 28.11 15.26
C GLY A 1154 -38.22 29.21 14.20
N ALA A 1155 -37.69 30.38 14.54
CA ALA A 1155 -37.33 31.47 13.61
C ALA A 1155 -35.80 31.63 13.39
N GLU A 1156 -35.02 30.73 13.99
CA GLU A 1156 -33.56 30.64 13.85
C GLU A 1156 -33.17 30.29 12.41
N ILE A 1157 -32.07 30.87 11.93
CA ILE A 1157 -31.54 30.60 10.59
C ILE A 1157 -30.41 29.56 10.66
N CYS A 1158 -30.42 28.58 9.76
CA CYS A 1158 -29.28 27.68 9.60
C CYS A 1158 -28.18 28.33 8.74
N VAL A 1159 -26.95 27.84 8.87
CA VAL A 1159 -25.78 28.37 8.15
C VAL A 1159 -25.99 28.35 6.63
N ALA A 1160 -26.54 27.27 6.07
CA ALA A 1160 -26.82 27.19 4.63
C ALA A 1160 -27.80 28.27 4.14
N ASN A 1161 -28.85 28.56 4.92
CA ASN A 1161 -29.81 29.62 4.58
C ASN A 1161 -29.19 31.00 4.71
N ALA A 1162 -28.39 31.24 5.75
CA ALA A 1162 -27.68 32.50 5.92
C ALA A 1162 -26.70 32.75 4.78
N TRP A 1163 -25.95 31.72 4.38
CA TRP A 1163 -25.02 31.78 3.25
C TRP A 1163 -25.74 32.06 1.92
N HIS A 1164 -26.81 31.32 1.63
CA HIS A 1164 -27.68 31.56 0.47
C HIS A 1164 -28.18 33.01 0.40
N GLN A 1165 -28.71 33.54 1.51
CA GLN A 1165 -29.20 34.92 1.54
C GLN A 1165 -28.07 35.95 1.35
N ALA A 1166 -26.87 35.68 1.89
CA ALA A 1166 -25.70 36.53 1.74
C ALA A 1166 -25.23 36.59 0.29
N VAL A 1167 -25.07 35.43 -0.35
CA VAL A 1167 -24.69 35.32 -1.78
C VAL A 1167 -25.77 35.98 -2.65
N ARG A 1168 -27.05 35.75 -2.38
CA ARG A 1168 -28.14 36.39 -3.14
C ARG A 1168 -28.18 37.90 -2.97
N ALA A 1169 -27.91 38.41 -1.77
CA ALA A 1169 -27.80 39.85 -1.52
C ALA A 1169 -26.59 40.45 -2.23
N PHE A 1170 -25.45 39.77 -2.19
CA PHE A 1170 -24.21 40.16 -2.86
C PHE A 1170 -24.40 40.21 -4.39
N TYR A 1171 -24.96 39.14 -4.98
CA TYR A 1171 -25.21 39.03 -6.42
C TYR A 1171 -26.11 40.15 -6.95
N ARG A 1172 -27.03 40.66 -6.12
CA ARG A 1172 -27.99 41.70 -6.47
C ARG A 1172 -27.55 43.11 -6.04
N LEU A 1173 -26.30 43.30 -5.63
CA LEU A 1173 -25.79 44.62 -5.29
C LEU A 1173 -25.79 45.53 -6.51
N ASP A 1174 -26.40 46.70 -6.36
CA ASP A 1174 -26.22 47.84 -7.24
C ASP A 1174 -25.15 48.80 -6.67
N GLU A 1175 -24.78 49.80 -7.46
CA GLU A 1175 -23.77 50.80 -7.07
C GLU A 1175 -24.10 51.43 -5.71
N ARG A 1176 -25.36 51.83 -5.49
CA ARG A 1176 -25.80 52.52 -4.28
C ARG A 1176 -25.67 51.64 -3.04
N ASN A 1177 -26.16 50.41 -3.10
CA ASN A 1177 -26.13 49.49 -1.97
C ASN A 1177 -24.70 49.00 -1.69
N ALA A 1178 -23.88 48.80 -2.73
CA ALA A 1178 -22.48 48.45 -2.57
C ALA A 1178 -21.70 49.57 -1.84
N LEU A 1179 -21.87 50.84 -2.25
CA LEU A 1179 -21.25 51.98 -1.58
C LEU A 1179 -21.72 52.11 -0.11
N ALA A 1180 -23.01 51.87 0.16
CA ALA A 1180 -23.55 51.90 1.52
C ALA A 1180 -22.90 50.83 2.43
N LEU A 1181 -22.62 49.62 1.91
CA LEU A 1181 -21.91 48.57 2.68
C LEU A 1181 -20.46 48.97 2.97
N VAL A 1182 -19.77 49.59 2.01
CA VAL A 1182 -18.41 50.10 2.22
C VAL A 1182 -18.41 51.19 3.31
N ASP A 1183 -19.40 52.08 3.30
CA ASP A 1183 -19.56 53.11 4.32
C ASP A 1183 -19.86 52.51 5.71
N GLU A 1184 -20.71 51.49 5.78
CA GLU A 1184 -21.02 50.76 7.01
C GLU A 1184 -19.77 50.12 7.62
N LEU A 1185 -18.97 49.41 6.81
CA LEU A 1185 -17.71 48.80 7.24
C LEU A 1185 -16.67 49.85 7.67
N GLU A 1186 -16.55 50.96 6.95
CA GLU A 1186 -15.65 52.04 7.36
C GLU A 1186 -16.07 52.67 8.68
N ASN A 1187 -17.37 52.83 8.91
CA ASN A 1187 -17.90 53.36 10.17
C ASN A 1187 -17.66 52.40 11.33
N LEU A 1188 -17.89 51.09 11.14
CA LEU A 1188 -17.55 50.05 12.12
C LEU A 1188 -16.06 50.10 12.47
N TRP A 1189 -15.19 50.15 11.47
CA TRP A 1189 -13.75 50.25 11.67
C TRP A 1189 -13.30 51.51 12.40
N ARG A 1190 -13.95 52.66 12.14
CA ARG A 1190 -13.66 53.92 12.83
C ARG A 1190 -14.12 53.87 14.29
N ALA A 1191 -15.24 53.20 14.58
CA ALA A 1191 -15.78 53.07 15.93
C ALA A 1191 -14.89 52.24 16.86
N THR A 1192 -14.11 51.29 16.32
CA THR A 1192 -13.18 50.45 17.10
C THR A 1192 -11.79 51.07 17.30
N LYS A 1193 -11.60 52.33 16.90
CA LYS A 1193 -10.32 53.02 17.09
C LYS A 1193 -9.97 53.11 18.58
N ASP A 1194 -8.74 52.72 18.92
CA ASP A 1194 -8.20 52.73 20.29
C ASP A 1194 -8.95 51.79 21.28
N THR A 1195 -9.68 50.79 20.75
CA THR A 1195 -10.35 49.74 21.53
C THR A 1195 -9.65 48.39 21.33
N SER A 1196 -9.87 47.43 22.24
CA SER A 1196 -9.42 46.04 22.08
C SER A 1196 -10.08 45.32 20.90
N ALA A 1197 -11.19 45.86 20.37
CA ALA A 1197 -11.98 45.23 19.32
C ALA A 1197 -11.30 45.31 17.94
N ARG A 1198 -10.13 45.93 17.87
CA ARG A 1198 -9.35 46.10 16.65
C ARG A 1198 -8.23 45.05 16.61
N PRO A 1199 -8.13 44.24 15.55
CA PRO A 1199 -7.06 43.25 15.44
C PRO A 1199 -5.70 43.93 15.29
N ASP A 1200 -4.65 43.23 15.72
CA ASP A 1200 -3.26 43.65 15.51
C ASP A 1200 -2.96 43.76 14.00
N GLY A 1201 -2.06 44.69 13.62
CA GLY A 1201 -1.57 44.85 12.25
C GLY A 1201 -1.40 46.28 11.73
N ASP A 1202 -0.76 46.41 10.57
CA ASP A 1202 -0.65 47.69 9.85
C ASP A 1202 -1.82 47.90 8.90
N TYR A 1203 -2.71 48.82 9.29
CA TYR A 1203 -3.89 49.21 8.51
C TYR A 1203 -3.83 50.68 8.07
N GLY A 1204 -2.65 51.31 8.07
CA GLY A 1204 -2.49 52.73 7.74
C GLY A 1204 -3.00 53.10 6.34
N LYS A 1205 -2.99 52.14 5.41
CA LYS A 1205 -3.47 52.33 4.03
C LYS A 1205 -4.95 52.02 3.83
N LEU A 1206 -5.69 51.51 4.83
CA LEU A 1206 -7.06 51.04 4.63
C LEU A 1206 -7.98 52.10 3.99
N LYS A 1207 -7.91 53.36 4.44
CA LYS A 1207 -8.73 54.45 3.88
C LYS A 1207 -8.49 54.65 2.39
N PHE A 1208 -7.24 54.51 1.94
CA PHE A 1208 -6.90 54.59 0.53
C PHE A 1208 -7.52 53.43 -0.26
N HIS A 1209 -7.40 52.21 0.25
CA HIS A 1209 -7.97 51.00 -0.37
C HIS A 1209 -9.50 51.05 -0.44
N LEU A 1210 -10.20 51.47 0.63
CA LEU A 1210 -11.65 51.67 0.61
C LEU A 1210 -12.07 52.72 -0.43
N ASN A 1211 -11.30 53.80 -0.61
CA ASN A 1211 -11.56 54.78 -1.66
C ASN A 1211 -11.32 54.22 -3.08
N GLN A 1212 -10.33 53.34 -3.26
CA GLN A 1212 -10.15 52.62 -4.52
C GLN A 1212 -11.33 51.71 -4.82
N LEU A 1213 -11.82 50.96 -3.82
CA LEU A 1213 -13.01 50.13 -3.94
C LEU A 1213 -14.23 50.96 -4.35
N ARG A 1214 -14.47 52.10 -3.71
CA ARG A 1214 -15.54 53.04 -4.11
C ARG A 1214 -15.40 53.48 -5.57
N ALA A 1215 -14.18 53.85 -5.98
CA ALA A 1215 -13.92 54.24 -7.36
C ALA A 1215 -14.17 53.10 -8.36
N MET A 1216 -13.79 51.86 -8.03
CA MET A 1216 -14.08 50.69 -8.85
C MET A 1216 -15.57 50.43 -9.00
N ILE A 1217 -16.33 50.58 -7.90
CA ILE A 1217 -17.81 50.44 -7.90
C ILE A 1217 -18.45 51.52 -8.78
N THR A 1218 -18.14 52.80 -8.56
CA THR A 1218 -18.71 53.92 -9.34
C THR A 1218 -18.30 53.91 -10.82
N GLN A 1219 -17.15 53.33 -11.15
CA GLN A 1219 -16.71 53.16 -12.54
C GLN A 1219 -17.33 51.93 -13.24
N GLY A 1220 -18.16 51.14 -12.54
CA GLY A 1220 -18.75 49.92 -13.07
C GLY A 1220 -17.73 48.81 -13.35
N LYS A 1221 -16.56 48.84 -12.70
CA LYS A 1221 -15.50 47.84 -12.86
C LYS A 1221 -15.73 46.57 -12.03
N VAL A 1222 -16.68 46.60 -11.11
CA VAL A 1222 -17.03 45.46 -10.25
C VAL A 1222 -18.29 44.79 -10.82
N ASP A 1223 -18.15 43.55 -11.29
CA ASP A 1223 -19.29 42.70 -11.66
C ASP A 1223 -19.66 41.76 -10.50
N PHE A 1224 -20.67 42.13 -9.72
CA PHE A 1224 -21.18 41.30 -8.61
C PHE A 1224 -21.85 40.00 -9.09
N THR A 1225 -22.23 39.91 -10.37
CA THR A 1225 -22.86 38.72 -10.97
C THR A 1225 -21.84 37.73 -11.54
N SER A 1226 -20.56 38.10 -11.62
CA SER A 1226 -19.50 37.20 -12.07
C SER A 1226 -19.27 36.07 -11.06
N PRO A 1227 -19.32 34.78 -11.47
CA PRO A 1227 -19.06 33.63 -10.58
C PRO A 1227 -17.69 33.68 -9.88
N ARG A 1228 -16.70 34.36 -10.46
CA ARG A 1228 -15.39 34.66 -9.83
C ARG A 1228 -15.57 35.26 -8.43
N ASN A 1229 -16.57 36.13 -8.26
CA ASN A 1229 -16.73 37.00 -7.11
C ASN A 1229 -17.69 36.44 -6.06
N TRP A 1230 -18.79 35.78 -6.46
CA TRP A 1230 -19.81 35.28 -5.53
C TRP A 1230 -19.76 33.77 -5.29
N ALA A 1231 -19.15 32.99 -6.20
CA ALA A 1231 -19.01 31.54 -6.08
C ALA A 1231 -17.68 31.00 -5.51
N PRO A 1232 -16.73 31.79 -4.97
CA PRO A 1232 -15.45 31.22 -4.55
C PRO A 1232 -15.53 30.35 -3.30
N PHE A 1233 -16.57 30.47 -2.47
CA PHE A 1233 -16.66 29.72 -1.22
C PHE A 1233 -17.58 28.51 -1.35
N ALA A 1234 -17.15 27.38 -0.79
CA ALA A 1234 -17.95 26.17 -0.66
C ALA A 1234 -18.26 25.90 0.83
N LEU A 1235 -19.53 25.60 1.11
CA LEU A 1235 -19.99 25.16 2.42
C LEU A 1235 -20.01 23.63 2.47
N VAL A 1236 -19.15 23.03 3.29
CA VAL A 1236 -18.92 21.59 3.41
C VAL A 1236 -19.28 21.08 4.81
N GLY A 1237 -19.99 19.95 4.92
CA GLY A 1237 -20.42 19.37 6.20
C GLY A 1237 -21.89 19.65 6.50
N CYS A 1238 -22.25 19.74 7.78
CA CYS A 1238 -23.64 19.91 8.20
C CYS A 1238 -24.11 21.38 8.06
N GLY A 1239 -24.55 21.78 6.87
CA GLY A 1239 -25.04 23.15 6.61
C GLY A 1239 -26.32 23.53 7.37
N SER A 1240 -27.06 22.56 7.92
CA SER A 1240 -28.25 22.79 8.74
C SER A 1240 -27.97 23.22 10.18
N VAL A 1241 -26.70 23.29 10.60
CA VAL A 1241 -26.33 23.81 11.92
C VAL A 1241 -26.74 25.27 12.08
N LYS A 1242 -26.99 25.66 13.33
CA LYS A 1242 -27.35 27.02 13.75
C LYS A 1242 -26.25 27.54 14.67
N ILE A 1243 -26.01 28.84 14.65
CA ILE A 1243 -25.07 29.52 15.54
C ILE A 1243 -25.88 30.34 16.54
N VAL A 1244 -25.78 30.01 17.81
CA VAL A 1244 -26.58 30.64 18.87
C VAL A 1244 -25.80 31.78 19.53
N GLY A 1245 -24.52 31.58 19.86
CA GLY A 1245 -23.64 32.54 20.50
C GLY A 1245 -24.12 32.97 21.89
N SER A 1246 -23.35 32.71 22.95
CA SER A 1246 -23.71 33.03 24.34
C SER A 1246 -24.21 34.47 24.55
N ALA A 1247 -25.45 34.65 25.01
CA ALA A 1247 -25.90 35.93 25.55
C ALA A 1247 -25.03 36.27 26.78
N PRO A 1248 -24.54 37.51 26.96
CA PRO A 1248 -24.02 37.91 28.25
C PRO A 1248 -25.17 37.83 29.25
N ASP A 1249 -24.94 37.15 30.37
CA ASP A 1249 -25.90 36.98 31.47
C ASP A 1249 -26.58 38.32 31.78
N ALA A 1250 -27.86 38.43 31.41
CA ALA A 1250 -28.72 39.49 31.90
C ALA A 1250 -28.94 39.22 33.39
N GLU A 1251 -28.22 39.96 34.21
CA GLU A 1251 -28.51 40.28 35.60
C GLU A 1251 -29.34 39.24 36.35
N ASN A 1252 -28.65 38.32 37.02
CA ASN A 1252 -29.17 37.74 38.25
C ASN A 1252 -29.15 38.85 39.32
N ASN A 1253 -30.03 39.84 39.17
CA ASN A 1253 -30.35 40.82 40.20
C ASN A 1253 -31.12 40.06 41.28
N GLY A 1254 -30.35 39.48 42.21
CA GLY A 1254 -30.84 38.79 43.38
C GLY A 1254 -31.76 39.70 44.17
N LEU A 1255 -33.07 39.48 44.04
CA LEU A 1255 -34.04 39.84 45.05
C LEU A 1255 -33.69 39.03 46.31
N ILE A 1256 -33.02 39.71 47.24
CA ILE A 1256 -32.85 39.29 48.62
C ILE A 1256 -34.27 39.22 49.23
N ASN A 1257 -34.91 38.05 49.14
CA ASN A 1257 -36.01 37.68 50.00
C ASN A 1257 -35.43 36.85 51.14
N GLY A 1258 -35.52 37.41 52.36
CA GLY A 1258 -35.04 36.80 53.59
C GLY A 1258 -35.77 35.49 53.94
N PRO A 1259 -35.21 34.71 54.87
CA PRO A 1259 -35.67 33.36 55.16
C PRO A 1259 -36.98 33.41 55.96
N GLY A 1260 -38.04 32.85 55.38
CA GLY A 1260 -39.28 32.49 56.07
C GLY A 1260 -39.35 30.98 56.25
N GLU A 1261 -39.51 30.58 57.50
CA GLU A 1261 -39.48 29.25 58.10
C GLU A 1261 -40.34 28.14 57.46
N VAL A 1262 -39.73 26.93 57.42
CA VAL A 1262 -40.22 25.63 57.94
C VAL A 1262 -41.55 25.07 57.38
N SER A 1263 -41.46 24.01 56.56
CA SER A 1263 -41.66 22.59 56.96
C SER A 1263 -41.52 21.66 55.76
#